data_AF-A0A7X5D1N3-F1
#
_entry.id   AF-A0A7X5D1N3-F1
#
_cell.length_a   1.000
_cell.length_b   1.000
_cell.length_c   1.000
_cell.angle_alpha   90.00
_cell.angle_beta   90.00
_cell.angle_gamma   90.00
#
_symmetry.space_group_name_H-M   'P 1'
#
loop_
_entity.id
_entity.type
_entity.pdbx_description
1 polymer ?
#
loop_
_entity_poly.entity_id
_entity_poly.type
_entity_poly.pdbx_seq_one_letter_code
_entity_poly.pdbx_strand_id
1 'polypeptide(L)'
;MEFFKGVEVPDVFVGIIGITIVISVVFSNLPFRLYIGAAVAVLFGASVVPVEGEKAYMMLYNLLKYLARYRVFQKAPDKKGVPRVTDITPFTGIDGPFIEYNGEYYGVAVSIPDVEFKFYTLQRQNQMIDQVFGSVLRTISGTETGALVKIDRPVLYDTYIETEKRKIGELEEAFVNGLLNEDELTTRVGIIYDRMEQIQYINEREKVYVPFHYMLFFHKDKEMLMSQAENMVRTMNSDDMECHILSEKELAVFLKYNYTLNFDEREARSLTKDQYMDWILPKEIRFTSRTVQYDDLITHNFRVTDYPTIVGNAWGSSLFNRPGTRVVMKMKMVDRYKGIRQIDRAIDELREQANSTGKTSRLMELQTHVDTLAEVLAMLQSDNETLLDVNVFLTAYDYELSWQMGLPENERRKASASTLSLKKQIKRALSEESFRSTDNYVQQFEAYASSQISGYDVYRKVSRGIHSSSVAAAFPFVNKSLSDPNGVCIGNSGGKPVFIDFFVRNKDRVNSNMVVIGKSGSGKSYATKTILSNLAADNSKIFILDPENEYFGLAQNLHGKIIDVGSATQGRLNPFHIISSLSDEEESEEESVNTSFSTHLQFLEEFYRQILPGIEADALEYLNNITMRMYEAKGIDNETDLSELAPEDYPIFDDLYDKILNDYQLATGEYSKENLRVLLNYISKFATGGRNALLWNGPASVSTNENFIVFNFQSLLANKNNTIANAQMLLVLKWLDNEIIKNRDYNIRYGAQRKVIVVIDEAHVFIDSKFPIALDFMYQLAKRIRKYNGMQIIITQNIADFVGTEELARKSTAIINACQYSFIFPLSPNDMHDLCKLYEKAGAINESEQEEIVNNGRGRAFVVTSPSSRTGINITASQDMERLFTV
;
A
#
# COMPACT_ATOMS: atom_id res chain seq x y z
N MET A 1 -6.52 -34.80 -38.83
CA MET A 1 -7.43 -35.21 -39.91
C MET A 1 -8.48 -36.07 -39.27
N GLU A 2 -9.70 -35.56 -39.13
CA GLU A 2 -10.85 -36.34 -38.69
C GLU A 2 -11.43 -37.07 -39.91
N PHE A 3 -11.74 -38.35 -39.76
CA PHE A 3 -12.38 -39.16 -40.81
C PHE A 3 -13.91 -39.10 -40.72
N PHE A 4 -14.43 -38.88 -39.50
CA PHE A 4 -15.85 -38.70 -39.14
C PHE A 4 -15.91 -37.86 -37.85
N LYS A 5 -17.05 -37.21 -37.55
CA LYS A 5 -17.23 -36.35 -36.36
C LYS A 5 -16.81 -37.09 -35.08
N GLY A 6 -15.75 -36.61 -34.41
CA GLY A 6 -15.21 -37.21 -33.19
C GLY A 6 -14.27 -38.43 -33.36
N VAL A 7 -14.01 -38.86 -34.60
CA VAL A 7 -13.12 -39.99 -34.92
C VAL A 7 -11.88 -39.50 -35.68
N GLU A 8 -10.76 -39.52 -34.96
CA GLU A 8 -9.43 -39.21 -35.46
C GLU A 8 -8.73 -40.46 -36.03
N VAL A 9 -7.70 -40.25 -36.84
CA VAL A 9 -6.85 -41.32 -37.40
C VAL A 9 -6.37 -42.33 -36.33
N PRO A 10 -5.90 -41.92 -35.13
CA PRO A 10 -5.50 -42.86 -34.09
C PRO A 10 -6.64 -43.76 -33.60
N ASP A 11 -7.89 -43.28 -33.59
CA ASP A 11 -9.05 -44.09 -33.18
C ASP A 11 -9.30 -45.22 -34.17
N VAL A 12 -9.12 -44.94 -35.46
CA VAL A 12 -9.23 -45.95 -36.52
C VAL A 12 -8.16 -47.02 -36.34
N PHE A 13 -6.93 -46.63 -36.01
CA PHE A 13 -5.87 -47.58 -35.70
C PHE A 13 -6.17 -48.42 -34.45
N VAL A 14 -6.62 -47.80 -33.36
CA VAL A 14 -7.03 -48.51 -32.13
C VAL A 14 -8.17 -49.48 -32.42
N GLY A 15 -9.14 -49.06 -33.25
CA GLY A 15 -10.23 -49.90 -33.73
C GLY A 15 -9.76 -51.09 -34.57
N ILE A 16 -8.86 -50.87 -35.53
CA ILE A 16 -8.27 -51.95 -36.36
C ILE A 16 -7.50 -52.94 -35.50
N ILE A 17 -6.69 -52.46 -34.55
CA ILE A 17 -5.95 -53.32 -33.61
C ILE A 17 -6.94 -54.13 -32.76
N GLY A 18 -7.96 -53.48 -32.21
CA GLY A 18 -9.01 -54.14 -31.43
C GLY A 18 -9.71 -55.24 -32.23
N ILE A 19 -10.15 -54.96 -33.45
CA ILE A 19 -10.77 -55.94 -34.36
C ILE A 19 -9.81 -57.10 -34.65
N THR A 20 -8.54 -56.81 -34.93
CA THR A 20 -7.53 -57.84 -35.23
C THR A 20 -7.30 -58.77 -34.04
N ILE A 21 -7.24 -58.23 -32.82
CA ILE A 21 -7.09 -59.02 -31.58
C ILE A 21 -8.35 -59.83 -31.34
N VAL A 22 -9.55 -59.26 -31.52
CA VAL A 22 -10.82 -59.98 -31.37
C VAL A 22 -10.89 -61.17 -32.34
N ILE A 23 -10.54 -60.96 -33.62
CA ILE A 23 -10.47 -62.02 -34.63
C ILE A 23 -9.47 -63.09 -34.18
N SER A 24 -8.25 -62.69 -33.78
CA SER A 24 -7.21 -63.62 -33.34
C SER A 24 -7.63 -64.47 -32.14
N VAL A 25 -8.34 -63.88 -31.17
CA VAL A 25 -8.87 -64.59 -29.99
C VAL A 25 -9.99 -65.57 -30.38
N VAL A 26 -10.93 -65.14 -31.23
CA VAL A 26 -12.05 -65.98 -31.68
C VAL A 26 -11.57 -67.21 -32.47
N PHE A 27 -10.49 -67.08 -33.25
CA PHE A 27 -9.89 -68.17 -34.01
C PHE A 27 -8.84 -68.99 -33.23
N SER A 28 -8.55 -68.65 -31.97
CA SER A 28 -7.61 -69.39 -31.13
C SER A 28 -8.21 -70.67 -30.52
N ASN A 29 -7.33 -71.52 -29.96
CA ASN A 29 -7.70 -72.71 -29.18
C ASN A 29 -7.91 -72.42 -27.68
N LEU A 30 -8.12 -71.15 -27.29
CA LEU A 30 -8.34 -70.80 -25.88
C LEU A 30 -9.73 -71.26 -25.38
N PRO A 31 -9.82 -71.77 -24.14
CA PRO A 31 -11.11 -72.00 -23.50
C PRO A 31 -11.86 -70.66 -23.32
N PHE A 32 -13.18 -70.67 -23.50
CA PHE A 32 -14.04 -69.48 -23.42
C PHE A 32 -13.74 -68.37 -24.44
N ARG A 33 -13.08 -68.68 -25.57
CA ARG A 33 -12.68 -67.72 -26.62
C ARG A 33 -13.74 -66.72 -27.08
N LEU A 34 -15.02 -67.10 -27.16
CA LEU A 34 -16.11 -66.18 -27.54
C LEU A 34 -16.38 -65.13 -26.45
N TYR A 35 -16.34 -65.52 -25.18
CA TYR A 35 -16.49 -64.59 -24.06
C TYR A 35 -15.27 -63.67 -23.93
N ILE A 36 -14.06 -64.20 -24.15
CA ILE A 36 -12.83 -63.39 -24.14
C ILE A 36 -12.82 -62.41 -25.32
N GLY A 37 -13.19 -62.86 -26.52
CA GLY A 37 -13.33 -62.00 -27.70
C GLY A 37 -14.36 -60.89 -27.50
N ALA A 38 -15.52 -61.21 -26.92
CA ALA A 38 -16.54 -60.21 -26.58
C ALA A 38 -16.04 -59.21 -25.53
N ALA A 39 -15.34 -59.67 -24.50
CA ALA A 39 -14.74 -58.80 -23.49
C ALA A 39 -13.70 -57.84 -24.09
N VAL A 40 -12.83 -58.33 -24.98
CA VAL A 40 -11.84 -57.51 -25.69
C VAL A 40 -12.54 -56.48 -26.61
N ALA A 41 -13.58 -56.88 -27.33
CA ALA A 41 -14.35 -55.97 -28.17
C ALA A 41 -15.00 -54.83 -27.35
N VAL A 42 -15.59 -55.16 -26.20
CA VAL A 42 -16.15 -54.18 -25.27
C VAL A 42 -15.07 -53.25 -24.72
N LEU A 43 -13.89 -53.78 -24.36
CA LEU A 43 -12.80 -53.01 -23.78
C LEU A 43 -12.20 -52.02 -24.80
N PHE A 44 -11.95 -52.45 -26.04
CA PHE A 44 -11.49 -51.56 -27.11
C PHE A 44 -12.60 -50.58 -27.54
N GLY A 45 -13.85 -51.01 -27.59
CA GLY A 45 -14.99 -50.11 -27.83
C GLY A 45 -15.10 -49.02 -26.78
N ALA A 46 -15.01 -49.38 -25.50
CA ALA A 46 -14.98 -48.43 -24.38
C ALA A 46 -13.74 -47.54 -24.40
N SER A 47 -12.61 -48.00 -24.94
CA SER A 47 -11.37 -47.23 -24.97
C SER A 47 -11.41 -45.98 -25.87
N VAL A 48 -12.27 -46.01 -26.90
CA VAL A 48 -12.48 -44.92 -27.86
C VAL A 48 -13.53 -43.92 -27.35
N VAL A 49 -14.36 -44.32 -26.38
CA VAL A 49 -15.33 -43.43 -25.73
C VAL A 49 -14.57 -42.40 -24.88
N PRO A 50 -14.81 -41.09 -25.08
CA PRO A 50 -14.19 -40.05 -24.28
C PRO A 50 -14.74 -40.08 -22.85
N VAL A 51 -13.85 -40.09 -21.86
CA VAL A 51 -14.15 -39.95 -20.43
C VAL A 51 -13.51 -38.65 -19.96
N GLU A 52 -14.30 -37.71 -19.45
CA GLU A 52 -13.84 -36.36 -19.06
C GLU A 52 -13.12 -35.59 -20.18
N GLY A 53 -13.44 -35.87 -21.45
CA GLY A 53 -12.87 -35.17 -22.61
C GLY A 53 -11.58 -35.77 -23.18
N GLU A 54 -10.97 -36.77 -22.53
CA GLU A 54 -9.86 -37.57 -23.10
C GLU A 54 -10.32 -39.00 -23.40
N LYS A 55 -9.83 -39.58 -24.50
CA LYS A 55 -10.13 -40.98 -24.85
C LYS A 55 -9.38 -41.91 -23.92
N ALA A 56 -10.01 -42.97 -23.42
CA ALA A 56 -9.40 -43.82 -22.40
C ALA A 56 -8.13 -44.54 -22.89
N TYR A 57 -7.97 -44.79 -24.19
CA TYR A 57 -6.70 -45.29 -24.72
C TYR A 57 -5.55 -44.28 -24.61
N MET A 58 -5.81 -42.97 -24.61
CA MET A 58 -4.78 -41.95 -24.39
C MET A 58 -4.30 -41.97 -22.94
N MET A 59 -5.18 -42.27 -21.98
CA MET A 59 -4.78 -42.49 -20.60
C MET A 59 -3.83 -43.69 -20.47
N LEU A 60 -4.10 -44.79 -21.18
CA LEU A 60 -3.22 -45.96 -21.23
C LEU A 60 -1.87 -45.62 -21.90
N TYR A 61 -1.89 -44.88 -23.02
CA TYR A 61 -0.68 -44.42 -23.70
C TYR A 61 0.19 -43.56 -22.78
N ASN A 62 -0.41 -42.58 -22.10
CA ASN A 62 0.29 -41.72 -21.15
C ASN A 62 0.83 -42.50 -19.94
N LEU A 63 0.09 -43.51 -19.46
CA LEU A 63 0.57 -44.42 -18.42
C LEU A 63 1.79 -45.22 -18.87
N LEU A 64 1.75 -45.83 -20.06
CA LEU A 64 2.88 -46.57 -20.62
C LEU A 64 4.10 -45.67 -20.84
N LYS A 65 3.88 -44.45 -21.35
CA LYS A 65 4.92 -43.43 -21.52
C LYS A 65 5.54 -43.02 -20.18
N TYR A 66 4.73 -42.86 -19.15
CA TYR A 66 5.19 -42.61 -17.77
C TYR A 66 5.99 -43.78 -17.20
N LEU A 67 5.60 -45.02 -17.48
CA LEU A 67 6.33 -46.21 -17.03
C LEU A 67 7.69 -46.36 -17.74
N ALA A 68 7.79 -45.96 -19.01
CA ALA A 68 9.00 -46.08 -19.81
C ALA A 68 10.05 -44.98 -19.57
N ARG A 69 9.66 -43.83 -19.01
CA ARG A 69 10.55 -42.68 -18.80
C ARG A 69 11.33 -42.77 -17.48
N TYR A 70 12.51 -42.15 -17.48
CA TYR A 70 13.23 -41.87 -16.24
C TYR A 70 12.43 -40.97 -15.32
N ARG A 71 12.48 -41.27 -14.01
CA ARG A 71 11.71 -40.55 -12.98
C ARG A 71 12.58 -39.70 -12.07
N VAL A 72 13.89 -39.94 -12.04
CA VAL A 72 14.82 -39.27 -11.14
C VAL A 72 15.97 -38.73 -11.98
N PHE A 73 16.27 -37.46 -11.81
CA PHE A 73 17.34 -36.73 -12.49
C PHE A 73 18.22 -36.10 -11.42
N GLN A 74 19.53 -36.28 -11.51
CA GLN A 74 20.48 -35.78 -10.51
C GLN A 74 21.51 -34.85 -11.13
N LYS A 75 21.86 -33.76 -10.45
CA LYS A 75 22.80 -32.77 -10.97
C LYS A 75 24.21 -33.35 -11.16
N ALA A 76 24.69 -34.11 -10.18
CA ALA A 76 25.95 -34.83 -10.23
C ALA A 76 25.71 -36.31 -9.83
N PRO A 77 25.34 -37.19 -10.78
CA PRO A 77 25.01 -38.58 -10.46
C PRO A 77 26.26 -39.40 -10.13
N ASP A 78 26.24 -40.13 -9.01
CA ASP A 78 27.33 -41.02 -8.59
C ASP A 78 27.50 -42.25 -9.49
N LYS A 79 26.45 -42.62 -10.24
CA LYS A 79 26.40 -43.82 -11.09
C LYS A 79 26.26 -43.45 -12.57
N LYS A 80 27.07 -44.09 -13.43
CA LYS A 80 26.93 -44.00 -14.89
C LYS A 80 25.55 -44.52 -15.33
N GLY A 81 24.82 -43.72 -16.09
CA GLY A 81 23.50 -44.08 -16.64
C GLY A 81 22.30 -43.40 -15.96
N VAL A 82 22.50 -42.66 -14.86
CA VAL A 82 21.47 -41.79 -14.29
C VAL A 82 21.44 -40.48 -15.09
N PRO A 83 20.27 -40.05 -15.61
CA PRO A 83 20.16 -38.81 -16.37
C PRO A 83 20.38 -37.58 -15.49
N ARG A 84 20.89 -36.52 -16.10
CA ARG A 84 21.25 -35.29 -15.39
C ARG A 84 20.10 -34.29 -15.35
N VAL A 85 20.08 -33.44 -14.33
CA VAL A 85 19.13 -32.31 -14.26
C VAL A 85 19.29 -31.37 -15.47
N THR A 86 20.53 -31.19 -15.96
CA THR A 86 20.82 -30.43 -17.17
C THR A 86 20.12 -30.96 -18.41
N ASP A 87 19.82 -32.26 -18.48
CA ASP A 87 19.20 -32.89 -19.66
C ASP A 87 17.71 -32.51 -19.82
N ILE A 88 17.09 -32.03 -18.74
CA ILE A 88 15.68 -31.63 -18.69
C ILE A 88 15.51 -30.14 -18.34
N THR A 89 16.62 -29.40 -18.25
CA THR A 89 16.61 -27.96 -18.05
C THR A 89 16.51 -27.30 -19.43
N PRO A 90 15.57 -26.37 -19.66
CA PRO A 90 15.38 -25.82 -20.99
C PRO A 90 16.48 -24.83 -21.40
N PHE A 91 17.05 -24.08 -20.45
CA PHE A 91 18.09 -23.08 -20.70
C PHE A 91 19.49 -23.64 -20.44
N THR A 92 20.47 -23.13 -21.17
CA THR A 92 21.89 -23.56 -21.10
C THR A 92 22.78 -22.56 -20.37
N GLY A 93 22.37 -21.30 -20.25
CA GLY A 93 23.17 -20.25 -19.64
C GLY A 93 22.47 -18.90 -19.63
N ILE A 94 23.17 -17.92 -19.08
CA ILE A 94 22.78 -16.50 -19.06
C ILE A 94 23.91 -15.72 -19.73
N ASP A 95 23.56 -14.78 -20.61
CA ASP A 95 24.49 -13.89 -21.28
C ASP A 95 23.96 -12.45 -21.26
N GLY A 96 24.47 -11.61 -20.36
CA GLY A 96 23.92 -10.27 -20.15
C GLY A 96 22.43 -10.34 -19.75
N PRO A 97 21.52 -9.63 -20.45
CA PRO A 97 20.09 -9.69 -20.18
C PRO A 97 19.39 -10.91 -20.82
N PHE A 98 20.12 -11.81 -21.49
CA PHE A 98 19.56 -12.90 -22.28
C PHE A 98 19.65 -14.26 -21.57
N ILE A 99 18.57 -15.03 -21.65
CA ILE A 99 18.55 -16.47 -21.36
C ILE A 99 18.93 -17.22 -22.63
N GLU A 100 19.90 -18.13 -22.56
CA GLU A 100 20.34 -18.92 -23.72
C GLU A 100 19.67 -20.31 -23.77
N TYR A 101 19.24 -20.71 -24.96
CA TYR A 101 18.63 -22.03 -25.22
C TYR A 101 19.46 -22.81 -26.24
N ASN A 102 20.70 -23.16 -25.87
CA ASN A 102 21.65 -23.94 -26.68
C ASN A 102 21.93 -23.33 -28.09
N GLY A 103 21.85 -22.00 -28.21
CA GLY A 103 22.03 -21.30 -29.49
C GLY A 103 20.87 -21.43 -30.48
N GLU A 104 19.75 -22.08 -30.13
CA GLU A 104 18.57 -22.15 -31.01
C GLU A 104 17.76 -20.86 -31.01
N TYR A 105 17.61 -20.25 -29.82
CA TYR A 105 16.94 -18.97 -29.59
C TYR A 105 17.35 -18.40 -28.21
N TYR A 106 16.90 -17.18 -27.94
CA TYR A 106 17.17 -16.43 -26.72
C TYR A 106 15.86 -15.98 -26.06
N GLY A 107 15.89 -15.74 -24.76
CA GLY A 107 14.80 -15.15 -23.99
C GLY A 107 15.22 -13.87 -23.29
N VAL A 108 14.31 -12.90 -23.18
CA VAL A 108 14.47 -11.70 -22.34
C VAL A 108 13.30 -11.62 -21.39
N ALA A 109 13.56 -11.26 -20.13
CA ALA A 109 12.56 -11.06 -19.09
C ALA A 109 12.47 -9.59 -18.69
N VAL A 110 11.25 -9.05 -18.68
CA VAL A 110 10.93 -7.68 -18.26
C VAL A 110 10.09 -7.75 -17.00
N SER A 111 10.53 -7.09 -15.93
CA SER A 111 9.78 -6.98 -14.68
C SER A 111 8.63 -5.99 -14.84
N ILE A 112 7.45 -6.33 -14.33
CA ILE A 112 6.27 -5.46 -14.33
C ILE A 112 5.87 -5.16 -12.87
N PRO A 113 5.79 -3.88 -12.47
CA PRO A 113 5.35 -3.53 -11.12
C PRO A 113 3.84 -3.71 -10.97
N ASP A 114 3.41 -3.96 -9.73
CA ASP A 114 1.99 -3.97 -9.39
C ASP A 114 1.45 -2.54 -9.26
N VAL A 115 0.21 -2.35 -9.72
CA VAL A 115 -0.53 -1.08 -9.70
C VAL A 115 -1.80 -1.21 -8.87
N GLU A 116 -2.27 -0.06 -8.39
CA GLU A 116 -3.55 0.05 -7.72
C GLU A 116 -4.67 0.21 -8.75
N PHE A 117 -5.07 -0.92 -9.34
CA PHE A 117 -6.01 -0.94 -10.47
C PHE A 117 -7.47 -0.69 -10.05
N LYS A 118 -7.82 -1.07 -8.81
CA LYS A 118 -9.22 -1.08 -8.33
C LYS A 118 -9.84 0.31 -8.27
N PHE A 119 -9.06 1.36 -8.00
CA PHE A 119 -9.56 2.73 -7.86
C PHE A 119 -9.57 3.53 -9.16
N TYR A 120 -9.09 2.96 -10.28
CA TYR A 120 -9.14 3.63 -11.57
C TYR A 120 -10.56 3.66 -12.11
N THR A 121 -10.92 4.77 -12.78
CA THR A 121 -12.16 4.85 -13.55
C THR A 121 -12.16 3.78 -14.63
N LEU A 122 -13.34 3.32 -15.03
CA LEU A 122 -13.46 2.29 -16.08
C LEU A 122 -12.76 2.70 -17.39
N GLN A 123 -12.76 3.99 -17.72
CA GLN A 123 -12.01 4.53 -18.86
C GLN A 123 -10.49 4.35 -18.70
N ARG A 124 -9.93 4.68 -17.53
CA ARG A 124 -8.49 4.51 -17.26
C ARG A 124 -8.10 3.03 -17.19
N GLN A 125 -8.95 2.19 -16.61
CA GLN A 125 -8.75 0.74 -16.61
C GLN A 125 -8.68 0.18 -18.04
N ASN A 126 -9.63 0.54 -18.91
CA ASN A 126 -9.65 0.10 -20.30
C ASN A 126 -8.43 0.64 -21.07
N GLN A 127 -8.00 1.87 -20.80
CA GLN A 127 -6.78 2.42 -21.40
C GLN A 127 -5.55 1.59 -21.03
N MET A 128 -5.35 1.26 -19.75
CA MET A 128 -4.21 0.45 -19.31
C MET A 128 -4.26 -0.99 -19.85
N ILE A 129 -5.45 -1.58 -19.93
CA ILE A 129 -5.63 -2.92 -20.48
C ILE A 129 -5.39 -2.92 -22.00
N ASP A 130 -6.13 -2.13 -22.77
CA ASP A 130 -6.16 -2.26 -24.22
C ASP A 130 -5.06 -1.49 -24.94
N GLN A 131 -4.79 -0.25 -24.51
CA GLN A 131 -3.84 0.64 -25.17
C GLN A 131 -2.41 0.40 -24.68
N VAL A 132 -2.21 0.13 -23.39
CA VAL A 132 -0.88 -0.08 -22.81
C VAL A 132 -0.50 -1.55 -22.91
N PHE A 133 -1.11 -2.42 -22.11
CA PHE A 133 -0.71 -3.83 -22.07
C PHE A 133 -1.10 -4.58 -23.36
N GLY A 134 -2.29 -4.33 -23.89
CA GLY A 134 -2.77 -4.95 -25.13
C GLY A 134 -1.92 -4.60 -26.35
N SER A 135 -1.35 -3.39 -26.42
CA SER A 135 -0.44 -3.03 -27.51
C SER A 135 0.86 -3.81 -27.43
N VAL A 136 1.41 -4.03 -26.23
CA VAL A 136 2.58 -4.90 -26.01
C VAL A 136 2.29 -6.33 -26.47
N LEU A 137 1.12 -6.89 -26.13
CA LEU A 137 0.74 -8.24 -26.55
C LEU A 137 0.63 -8.38 -28.07
N ARG A 138 0.14 -7.34 -28.76
CA ARG A 138 0.04 -7.30 -30.22
C ARG A 138 1.41 -7.19 -30.93
N THR A 139 2.49 -6.88 -30.20
CA THR A 139 3.85 -6.93 -30.77
C THR A 139 4.42 -8.33 -30.91
N ILE A 140 3.81 -9.34 -30.26
CA ILE A 140 4.29 -10.73 -30.31
C ILE A 140 4.05 -11.27 -31.73
N SER A 141 5.13 -11.55 -32.45
CA SER A 141 5.01 -12.03 -33.83
C SER A 141 4.52 -13.49 -33.89
N GLY A 142 3.98 -13.92 -35.04
CA GLY A 142 3.55 -15.31 -35.26
C GLY A 142 4.66 -16.36 -35.11
N THR A 143 5.92 -15.94 -35.23
CA THR A 143 7.09 -16.81 -35.03
C THR A 143 7.53 -16.90 -33.58
N GLU A 144 7.23 -15.89 -32.77
CA GLU A 144 7.64 -15.76 -31.37
C GLU A 144 6.72 -16.54 -30.43
N THR A 145 7.07 -16.52 -29.15
CA THR A 145 6.21 -16.94 -28.05
C THR A 145 6.41 -15.91 -26.94
N GLY A 146 5.32 -15.40 -26.41
CA GLY A 146 5.32 -14.60 -25.19
C GLY A 146 4.99 -15.49 -24.00
N ALA A 147 5.50 -15.16 -22.83
CA ALA A 147 5.06 -15.79 -21.59
C ALA A 147 4.91 -14.75 -20.48
N LEU A 148 3.72 -14.69 -19.90
CA LEU A 148 3.46 -13.93 -18.69
C LEU A 148 3.67 -14.87 -17.50
N VAL A 149 4.61 -14.51 -16.63
CA VAL A 149 5.08 -15.36 -15.53
C VAL A 149 4.90 -14.63 -14.21
N LYS A 150 4.29 -15.32 -13.24
CA LYS A 150 4.26 -14.91 -11.85
C LYS A 150 5.07 -15.88 -11.01
N ILE A 151 5.94 -15.34 -10.16
CA ILE A 151 6.65 -16.05 -9.11
C ILE A 151 6.46 -15.31 -7.78
N ASP A 152 6.49 -16.03 -6.65
CA ASP A 152 6.51 -15.39 -5.34
C ASP A 152 7.98 -15.14 -4.93
N ARG A 153 8.30 -13.91 -4.51
CA ARG A 153 9.63 -13.53 -4.00
C ARG A 153 9.50 -12.83 -2.66
N PRO A 154 10.49 -12.98 -1.76
CA PRO A 154 10.52 -12.22 -0.52
C PRO A 154 10.83 -10.75 -0.82
N VAL A 155 10.14 -9.84 -0.16
CA VAL A 155 10.53 -8.42 -0.17
C VAL A 155 11.80 -8.28 0.68
N LEU A 156 12.86 -7.71 0.09
CA LEU A 156 14.10 -7.43 0.81
C LEU A 156 14.01 -6.06 1.48
N TYR A 157 14.16 -6.02 2.80
CA TYR A 157 14.05 -4.79 3.60
C TYR A 157 15.40 -4.17 3.97
N ASP A 158 16.49 -4.54 3.29
CA ASP A 158 17.85 -4.07 3.59
C ASP A 158 17.96 -2.54 3.57
N THR A 159 17.34 -1.90 2.58
CA THR A 159 17.33 -0.44 2.45
C THR A 159 16.60 0.26 3.58
N TYR A 160 15.58 -0.39 4.16
CA TYR A 160 14.83 0.15 5.31
C TYR A 160 15.71 0.14 6.56
N ILE A 161 16.46 -0.95 6.79
CA ILE A 161 17.43 -1.06 7.90
C ILE A 161 18.52 0.02 7.77
N GLU A 162 19.03 0.26 6.55
CA GLU A 162 20.01 1.32 6.29
C GLU A 162 19.43 2.71 6.56
N THR A 163 18.17 2.96 6.20
CA THR A 163 17.48 4.22 6.50
C THR A 163 17.29 4.42 8.00
N GLU A 164 16.91 3.38 8.76
CA GLU A 164 16.81 3.48 10.22
C GLU A 164 18.16 3.80 10.88
N LYS A 165 19.26 3.21 10.41
CA LYS A 165 20.61 3.56 10.87
C LYS A 165 20.96 5.03 10.61
N ARG A 166 20.54 5.59 9.47
CA ARG A 166 20.76 7.00 9.14
C ARG A 166 20.04 7.93 10.13
N LYS A 167 18.81 7.58 10.52
CA LYS A 167 18.01 8.33 11.50
C LYS A 167 18.67 8.38 12.88
N ILE A 168 19.39 7.33 13.29
CA ILE A 168 20.19 7.35 14.53
C ILE A 168 21.27 8.43 14.43
N GLY A 169 21.98 8.53 13.30
CA GLY A 169 22.98 9.57 13.07
C GLY A 169 22.40 11.00 13.14
N GLU A 170 21.18 11.21 12.63
CA GLU A 170 20.47 12.50 12.73
C GLU A 170 20.12 12.86 14.19
N LEU A 171 19.80 11.88 15.04
CA LEU A 171 19.58 12.09 16.47
C LEU A 171 20.88 12.40 17.21
N GLU A 172 21.97 11.69 16.90
CA GLU A 172 23.29 11.95 17.47
C GLU A 172 23.77 13.38 17.14
N GLU A 173 23.58 13.84 15.91
CA GLU A 173 23.89 15.21 15.50
C GLU A 173 23.03 16.24 16.26
N ALA A 174 21.73 15.97 16.45
CA ALA A 174 20.85 16.83 17.24
C ALA A 174 21.28 16.91 18.71
N PHE A 175 21.76 15.81 19.29
CA PHE A 175 22.33 15.78 20.64
C PHE A 175 23.62 16.62 20.74
N VAL A 176 24.53 16.48 19.78
CA VAL A 176 25.76 17.30 19.72
C VAL A 176 25.44 18.79 19.62
N ASN A 177 24.37 19.16 18.93
CA ASN A 177 23.88 20.54 18.81
C ASN A 177 23.10 21.02 20.06
N GLY A 178 23.02 20.23 21.13
CA GLY A 178 22.38 20.60 22.39
C GLY A 178 20.86 20.64 22.34
N LEU A 179 20.23 20.01 21.34
CA LEU A 179 18.77 19.96 21.18
C LEU A 179 18.09 18.81 21.93
N LEU A 180 18.87 17.82 22.34
CA LEU A 180 18.37 16.63 23.04
C LEU A 180 19.14 16.48 24.34
N ASN A 181 18.44 16.05 25.38
CA ASN A 181 19.10 15.55 26.58
C ASN A 181 19.46 14.05 26.39
N GLU A 182 20.34 13.53 27.25
CA GLU A 182 20.84 12.15 27.14
C GLU A 182 19.72 11.11 27.31
N ASP A 183 18.78 11.36 28.22
CA ASP A 183 17.65 10.47 28.50
C ASP A 183 16.67 10.41 27.31
N GLU A 184 16.37 11.56 26.69
CA GLU A 184 15.52 11.70 25.50
C GLU A 184 16.17 11.03 24.29
N LEU A 185 17.48 11.23 24.09
CA LEU A 185 18.23 10.53 23.06
C LEU A 185 18.13 9.02 23.24
N THR A 186 18.37 8.53 24.46
CA THR A 186 18.32 7.10 24.79
C THR A 186 16.95 6.49 24.47
N THR A 187 15.87 7.16 24.86
CA THR A 187 14.50 6.70 24.59
C THR A 187 14.18 6.72 23.10
N ARG A 188 14.51 7.80 22.38
CA ARG A 188 14.27 7.90 20.92
C ARG A 188 15.06 6.85 20.13
N VAL A 189 16.33 6.66 20.47
CA VAL A 189 17.19 5.63 19.86
C VAL A 189 16.68 4.22 20.19
N GLY A 190 16.18 3.99 21.40
CA GLY A 190 15.52 2.74 21.78
C GLY A 190 14.34 2.38 20.87
N ILE A 191 13.51 3.36 20.50
CA ILE A 191 12.43 3.17 19.51
C ILE A 191 13.00 2.76 18.15
N ILE A 192 14.07 3.41 17.68
CA ILE A 192 14.71 3.06 16.39
C ILE A 192 15.26 1.63 16.40
N TYR A 193 15.90 1.21 17.49
CA TYR A 193 16.43 -0.14 17.63
C TYR A 193 15.34 -1.22 17.57
N ASP A 194 14.22 -1.02 18.27
CA ASP A 194 13.08 -1.94 18.20
C ASP A 194 12.49 -2.01 16.76
N ARG A 195 12.39 -0.87 16.05
CA ARG A 195 12.00 -0.86 14.63
C ARG A 195 12.98 -1.66 13.77
N MET A 196 14.29 -1.48 13.97
CA MET A 196 15.31 -2.23 13.25
C MET A 196 15.23 -3.73 13.53
N GLU A 197 15.01 -4.13 14.78
CA GLU A 197 14.86 -5.54 15.16
C GLU A 197 13.64 -6.16 14.47
N GLN A 198 12.50 -5.47 14.44
CA GLN A 198 11.31 -5.91 13.72
C GLN A 198 11.56 -6.07 12.22
N ILE A 199 12.19 -5.07 11.60
CA ILE A 199 12.53 -5.11 10.17
C ILE A 199 13.49 -6.27 9.90
N GLN A 200 14.48 -6.49 10.77
CA GLN A 200 15.42 -7.61 10.62
C GLN A 200 14.72 -8.96 10.78
N TYR A 201 13.79 -9.08 11.72
CA TYR A 201 12.99 -10.28 11.94
C TYR A 201 12.16 -10.66 10.70
N ILE A 202 11.46 -9.70 10.07
CA ILE A 202 10.72 -9.95 8.82
C ILE A 202 11.63 -10.19 7.61
N ASN A 203 12.86 -9.66 7.62
CA ASN A 203 13.80 -9.79 6.51
C ASN A 203 14.55 -11.15 6.54
N GLU A 204 14.77 -11.71 7.73
CA GLU A 204 15.56 -12.94 7.91
C GLU A 204 14.72 -14.16 8.29
N ARG A 205 13.74 -14.00 9.18
CA ARG A 205 13.00 -15.13 9.78
C ARG A 205 11.60 -15.29 9.20
N GLU A 206 10.82 -14.20 9.18
CA GLU A 206 9.43 -14.22 8.70
C GLU A 206 9.32 -13.46 7.37
N LYS A 207 9.99 -14.00 6.35
CA LYS A 207 10.05 -13.41 5.01
C LYS A 207 8.64 -13.22 4.43
N VAL A 208 8.33 -11.98 4.06
CA VAL A 208 7.05 -11.63 3.42
C VAL A 208 7.17 -11.88 1.92
N TYR A 209 6.51 -12.92 1.44
CA TYR A 209 6.46 -13.24 0.02
C TYR A 209 5.32 -12.51 -0.68
N VAL A 210 5.63 -11.85 -1.79
CA VAL A 210 4.67 -11.17 -2.65
C VAL A 210 4.82 -11.65 -4.09
N PRO A 211 3.75 -11.61 -4.90
CA PRO A 211 3.84 -11.98 -6.30
C PRO A 211 4.64 -10.94 -7.08
N PHE A 212 5.58 -11.42 -7.88
CA PHE A 212 6.30 -10.62 -8.86
C PHE A 212 5.92 -11.10 -10.26
N HIS A 213 5.63 -10.15 -11.14
CA HIS A 213 5.15 -10.39 -12.49
C HIS A 213 6.23 -10.06 -13.51
N TYR A 214 6.37 -10.94 -14.50
CA TYR A 214 7.37 -10.85 -15.56
C TYR A 214 6.74 -11.14 -16.91
N MET A 215 7.08 -10.34 -17.91
CA MET A 215 6.82 -10.67 -19.30
C MET A 215 8.09 -11.19 -19.95
N LEU A 216 8.00 -12.33 -20.62
CA LEU A 216 9.10 -12.90 -21.38
C LEU A 216 8.78 -12.95 -22.86
N PHE A 217 9.79 -12.63 -23.66
CA PHE A 217 9.78 -12.79 -25.11
C PHE A 217 10.85 -13.80 -25.51
N PHE A 218 10.55 -14.62 -26.51
CA PHE A 218 11.49 -15.62 -27.05
C PHE A 218 11.67 -15.41 -28.55
N HIS A 219 12.91 -15.16 -28.98
CA HIS A 219 13.25 -14.93 -30.38
C HIS A 219 14.67 -15.42 -30.71
N LYS A 220 14.94 -15.69 -31.99
CA LYS A 220 16.25 -16.19 -32.45
C LYS A 220 17.32 -15.10 -32.51
N ASP A 221 16.90 -13.88 -32.82
CA ASP A 221 17.75 -12.70 -32.95
C ASP A 221 17.71 -11.87 -31.66
N LYS A 222 18.89 -11.63 -31.06
CA LYS A 222 19.06 -10.83 -29.83
C LYS A 222 18.69 -9.36 -30.04
N GLU A 223 18.96 -8.76 -31.20
CA GLU A 223 18.69 -7.34 -31.46
C GLU A 223 17.19 -7.07 -31.54
N MET A 224 16.46 -7.91 -32.29
CA MET A 224 15.00 -7.82 -32.37
C MET A 224 14.35 -8.03 -31.00
N LEU A 225 14.86 -8.99 -30.23
CA LEU A 225 14.37 -9.31 -28.89
C LEU A 225 14.56 -8.14 -27.92
N MET A 226 15.74 -7.50 -27.95
CA MET A 226 16.03 -6.34 -27.13
C MET A 226 15.16 -5.14 -27.53
N SER A 227 15.02 -4.89 -28.84
CA SER A 227 14.15 -3.81 -29.34
C SER A 227 12.70 -4.00 -28.89
N GLN A 228 12.18 -5.23 -28.90
CA GLN A 228 10.84 -5.56 -28.41
C GLN A 228 10.70 -5.28 -26.90
N ALA A 229 11.68 -5.70 -26.09
CA ALA A 229 11.70 -5.45 -24.65
C ALA A 229 11.78 -3.95 -24.32
N GLU A 230 12.63 -3.18 -25.02
CA GLU A 230 12.74 -1.73 -24.86
C GLU A 230 11.46 -1.00 -25.26
N ASN A 231 10.79 -1.45 -26.33
CA ASN A 231 9.50 -0.89 -26.74
C ASN A 231 8.42 -1.16 -25.69
N MET A 232 8.39 -2.35 -25.09
CA MET A 232 7.51 -2.64 -23.96
C MET A 232 7.79 -1.70 -22.79
N VAL A 233 9.05 -1.53 -22.39
CA VAL A 233 9.41 -0.63 -21.28
C VAL A 233 8.95 0.81 -21.56
N ARG A 234 9.18 1.32 -22.78
CA ARG A 234 8.73 2.66 -23.17
C ARG A 234 7.21 2.82 -23.10
N THR A 235 6.46 1.84 -23.59
CA THR A 235 4.99 1.88 -23.59
C THR A 235 4.39 1.73 -22.19
N MET A 236 4.95 0.86 -21.34
CA MET A 236 4.42 0.65 -19.98
C MET A 236 4.76 1.84 -19.06
N ASN A 237 5.96 2.43 -19.21
CA ASN A 237 6.40 3.57 -18.40
C ASN A 237 5.58 4.84 -18.65
N SER A 238 4.85 4.97 -19.77
CA SER A 238 4.03 6.17 -20.03
C SER A 238 2.83 6.33 -19.10
N ASP A 239 2.39 5.25 -18.44
CA ASP A 239 1.21 5.21 -17.55
C ASP A 239 1.58 4.78 -16.11
N ASP A 240 2.70 5.29 -15.60
CA ASP A 240 3.18 5.07 -14.23
C ASP A 240 3.51 3.60 -13.87
N MET A 241 3.75 2.72 -14.87
CA MET A 241 4.24 1.36 -14.66
C MET A 241 5.72 1.26 -15.01
N GLU A 242 6.58 1.54 -14.03
CA GLU A 242 8.04 1.49 -14.18
C GLU A 242 8.57 0.06 -14.39
N CYS A 243 8.54 -0.39 -15.65
CA CYS A 243 9.12 -1.64 -16.10
C CYS A 243 10.65 -1.51 -16.28
N HIS A 244 11.37 -2.59 -16.01
CA HIS A 244 12.78 -2.69 -16.34
C HIS A 244 13.15 -4.09 -16.84
N ILE A 245 14.15 -4.14 -17.72
CA ILE A 245 14.72 -5.40 -18.23
C ILE A 245 15.63 -5.98 -17.15
N LEU A 246 15.51 -7.27 -16.87
CA LEU A 246 16.33 -7.91 -15.85
C LEU A 246 17.82 -7.92 -16.23
N SER A 247 18.65 -7.51 -15.28
CA SER A 247 20.10 -7.66 -15.37
C SER A 247 20.51 -9.14 -15.24
N GLU A 248 21.76 -9.44 -15.60
CA GLU A 248 22.32 -10.80 -15.55
C GLU A 248 22.13 -11.50 -14.19
N LYS A 249 22.34 -10.76 -13.09
CA LYS A 249 22.19 -11.28 -11.72
C LYS A 249 20.73 -11.47 -11.33
N GLU A 250 19.88 -10.51 -11.67
CA GLU A 250 18.43 -10.61 -11.42
C GLU A 250 17.81 -11.76 -12.21
N LEU A 251 18.31 -12.02 -13.42
CA LEU A 251 17.90 -13.15 -14.24
C LEU A 251 18.27 -14.49 -13.59
N ALA A 252 19.46 -14.59 -13.00
CA ALA A 252 19.86 -15.79 -12.25
C ALA A 252 18.94 -16.03 -11.04
N VAL A 253 18.61 -14.97 -10.29
CA VAL A 253 17.66 -15.02 -9.17
C VAL A 253 16.27 -15.45 -9.65
N PHE A 254 15.76 -14.82 -10.71
CA PHE A 254 14.48 -15.15 -11.34
C PHE A 254 14.41 -16.63 -11.76
N LEU A 255 15.46 -17.15 -12.41
CA LEU A 255 15.52 -18.55 -12.83
C LEU A 255 15.58 -19.51 -11.62
N LYS A 256 16.27 -19.15 -10.53
CA LYS A 256 16.32 -19.99 -9.32
C LYS A 256 14.97 -20.10 -8.62
N TYR A 257 14.19 -19.01 -8.57
CA TYR A 257 12.84 -19.01 -8.00
C TYR A 257 11.86 -19.96 -8.70
N ASN A 258 12.16 -20.40 -9.92
CA ASN A 258 11.35 -21.40 -10.61
C ASN A 258 11.46 -22.81 -9.99
N TYR A 259 12.51 -23.08 -9.20
CA TYR A 259 12.76 -24.37 -8.59
C TYR A 259 12.53 -24.39 -7.08
N THR A 260 12.94 -23.33 -6.37
CA THR A 260 12.86 -23.26 -4.91
C THR A 260 12.66 -21.82 -4.41
N LEU A 261 11.96 -21.65 -3.29
CA LEU A 261 11.92 -20.37 -2.56
C LEU A 261 12.95 -20.31 -1.43
N ASN A 262 13.60 -21.44 -1.10
CA ASN A 262 14.48 -21.55 0.07
C ASN A 262 15.94 -21.22 -0.28
N PHE A 263 16.22 -19.93 -0.50
CA PHE A 263 17.57 -19.39 -0.64
C PHE A 263 17.60 -17.90 -0.27
N ASP A 264 18.80 -17.32 -0.14
CA ASP A 264 18.97 -15.87 -0.03
C ASP A 264 19.37 -15.27 -1.39
N GLU A 265 18.59 -14.32 -1.89
CA GLU A 265 18.88 -13.62 -3.16
C GLU A 265 20.23 -12.88 -3.11
N ARG A 266 20.68 -12.47 -1.91
CA ARG A 266 21.95 -11.75 -1.72
C ARG A 266 23.16 -12.58 -2.14
N GLU A 267 23.07 -13.90 -2.09
CA GLU A 267 24.13 -14.81 -2.56
C GLU A 267 24.50 -14.52 -4.03
N ALA A 268 23.50 -14.17 -4.86
CA ALA A 268 23.69 -13.89 -6.28
C ALA A 268 24.60 -12.68 -6.54
N ARG A 269 24.75 -11.76 -5.57
CA ARG A 269 25.64 -10.59 -5.70
C ARG A 269 27.10 -10.99 -5.87
N SER A 270 27.49 -12.11 -5.26
CA SER A 270 28.88 -12.60 -5.21
C SER A 270 29.24 -13.63 -6.30
N LEU A 271 28.25 -14.10 -7.07
CA LEU A 271 28.45 -15.14 -8.08
C LEU A 271 29.13 -14.60 -9.34
N THR A 272 29.92 -15.47 -9.96
CA THR A 272 30.48 -15.27 -11.30
C THR A 272 29.65 -16.01 -12.36
N LYS A 273 29.81 -15.64 -13.64
CA LYS A 273 29.02 -16.18 -14.76
C LYS A 273 29.01 -17.72 -14.83
N ASP A 274 30.17 -18.34 -14.59
CA ASP A 274 30.32 -19.79 -14.64
C ASP A 274 29.61 -20.52 -13.48
N GLN A 275 29.26 -19.80 -12.41
CA GLN A 275 28.63 -20.36 -11.22
C GLN A 275 27.10 -20.30 -11.26
N TYR A 276 26.49 -19.51 -12.17
CA TYR A 276 25.04 -19.33 -12.19
C TYR A 276 24.28 -20.63 -12.43
N MET A 277 24.65 -21.40 -13.46
CA MET A 277 23.97 -22.65 -13.78
C MET A 277 24.07 -23.66 -12.64
N ASP A 278 25.22 -23.70 -11.95
CA ASP A 278 25.39 -24.56 -10.79
C ASP A 278 24.48 -24.10 -9.63
N TRP A 279 24.40 -22.79 -9.37
CA TRP A 279 23.61 -22.25 -8.26
C TRP A 279 22.09 -22.27 -8.48
N ILE A 280 21.64 -22.16 -9.74
CA ILE A 280 20.21 -22.15 -10.12
C ILE A 280 19.60 -23.55 -10.04
N LEU A 281 20.35 -24.58 -10.49
CA LEU A 281 19.79 -25.91 -10.69
C LEU A 281 19.66 -26.69 -9.37
N PRO A 282 18.52 -27.37 -9.13
CA PRO A 282 18.34 -28.23 -7.97
C PRO A 282 19.28 -29.45 -8.05
N LYS A 283 19.53 -30.09 -6.91
CA LYS A 283 20.36 -31.29 -6.82
C LYS A 283 19.66 -32.51 -7.43
N GLU A 284 18.37 -32.67 -7.18
CA GLU A 284 17.54 -33.75 -7.71
C GLU A 284 16.16 -33.25 -8.17
N ILE A 285 15.68 -33.77 -9.31
CA ILE A 285 14.29 -33.62 -9.75
C ILE A 285 13.66 -35.00 -9.87
N ARG A 286 12.53 -35.20 -9.19
CA ARG A 286 11.79 -36.46 -9.18
C ARG A 286 10.36 -36.28 -9.66
N PHE A 287 9.97 -37.13 -10.61
CA PHE A 287 8.63 -37.19 -11.17
C PHE A 287 7.84 -38.35 -10.58
N THR A 288 6.65 -38.07 -10.07
CA THR A 288 5.66 -39.08 -9.71
C THR A 288 4.49 -39.05 -10.68
N SER A 289 3.49 -39.90 -10.49
CA SER A 289 2.28 -39.89 -11.32
C SER A 289 1.43 -38.63 -11.13
N ARG A 290 1.65 -37.86 -10.06
CA ARG A 290 0.80 -36.71 -9.66
C ARG A 290 1.55 -35.46 -9.24
N THR A 291 2.84 -35.56 -8.94
CA THR A 291 3.65 -34.45 -8.40
C THR A 291 5.03 -34.42 -9.05
N VAL A 292 5.67 -33.26 -8.97
CA VAL A 292 7.09 -33.07 -9.27
C VAL A 292 7.77 -32.59 -8.00
N GLN A 293 8.89 -33.21 -7.65
CA GLN A 293 9.65 -32.88 -6.46
C GLN A 293 11.00 -32.27 -6.89
N TYR A 294 11.30 -31.08 -6.36
CA TYR A 294 12.58 -30.38 -6.51
C TYR A 294 13.33 -30.48 -5.19
N ASP A 295 14.41 -31.26 -5.14
CA ASP A 295 15.08 -31.60 -3.89
C ASP A 295 14.09 -32.16 -2.86
N ASP A 296 13.74 -31.40 -1.82
CA ASP A 296 12.75 -31.78 -0.80
C ASP A 296 11.35 -31.18 -1.04
N LEU A 297 11.22 -30.24 -1.97
CA LEU A 297 9.99 -29.48 -2.22
C LEU A 297 9.07 -30.20 -3.21
N ILE A 298 7.88 -30.58 -2.73
CA ILE A 298 6.84 -31.22 -3.54
C ILE A 298 5.96 -30.14 -4.18
N THR A 299 5.70 -30.30 -5.47
CA THR A 299 4.84 -29.40 -6.24
C THR A 299 3.70 -30.12 -6.94
N HIS A 300 2.56 -29.44 -7.04
CA HIS A 300 1.40 -29.88 -7.82
C HIS A 300 1.28 -29.03 -9.08
N ASN A 301 1.27 -29.66 -10.26
CA ASN A 301 1.22 -28.97 -11.54
C ASN A 301 -0.16 -29.11 -12.18
N PHE A 302 -0.82 -27.98 -12.38
CA PHE A 302 -2.13 -27.87 -13.00
C PHE A 302 -2.03 -27.18 -14.36
N ARG A 303 -2.92 -27.55 -15.27
CA ARG A 303 -3.17 -26.81 -16.52
C ARG A 303 -4.62 -26.34 -16.51
N VAL A 304 -4.84 -25.07 -16.81
CA VAL A 304 -6.19 -24.53 -17.02
C VAL A 304 -6.70 -25.05 -18.36
N THR A 305 -7.88 -25.67 -18.36
CA THR A 305 -8.49 -26.27 -19.56
C THR A 305 -9.62 -25.42 -20.10
N ASP A 306 -10.45 -24.85 -19.22
CA ASP A 306 -11.54 -23.96 -19.58
C ASP A 306 -11.47 -22.66 -18.77
N TYR A 307 -11.86 -21.56 -19.43
CA TYR A 307 -11.86 -20.20 -18.93
C TYR A 307 -13.30 -19.69 -18.80
N PRO A 308 -13.57 -18.68 -17.95
CA PRO A 308 -14.87 -18.04 -17.88
C PRO A 308 -15.33 -17.49 -19.24
N THR A 309 -16.63 -17.61 -19.54
CA THR A 309 -17.20 -17.14 -20.82
C THR A 309 -17.25 -15.62 -20.93
N ILE A 310 -17.50 -14.93 -19.81
CA ILE A 310 -17.56 -13.48 -19.71
C ILE A 310 -16.54 -13.07 -18.65
N VAL A 311 -15.67 -12.14 -19.00
CA VAL A 311 -14.61 -11.65 -18.12
C VAL A 311 -14.70 -10.13 -18.01
N GLY A 312 -14.48 -9.62 -16.81
CA GLY A 312 -14.29 -8.18 -16.58
C GLY A 312 -12.81 -7.78 -16.66
N ASN A 313 -12.54 -6.52 -16.36
CA ASN A 313 -11.18 -6.02 -16.23
C ASN A 313 -10.43 -6.72 -15.08
N ALA A 314 -9.14 -7.02 -15.29
CA ALA A 314 -8.27 -7.71 -14.34
C ALA A 314 -8.78 -9.07 -13.86
N TRP A 315 -9.45 -9.84 -14.73
CA TRP A 315 -10.02 -11.15 -14.41
C TRP A 315 -8.96 -12.19 -13.99
N GLY A 316 -7.72 -12.03 -14.44
CA GLY A 316 -6.60 -12.89 -14.10
C GLY A 316 -5.97 -12.58 -12.74
N SER A 317 -6.31 -11.46 -12.10
CA SER A 317 -5.65 -11.03 -10.86
C SER A 317 -5.74 -12.08 -9.74
N SER A 318 -6.88 -12.75 -9.55
CA SER A 318 -7.03 -13.79 -8.51
C SER A 318 -6.16 -15.03 -8.80
N LEU A 319 -6.05 -15.42 -10.07
CA LEU A 319 -5.28 -16.57 -10.50
C LEU A 319 -3.78 -16.34 -10.28
N PHE A 320 -3.28 -15.18 -10.70
CA PHE A 320 -1.85 -14.85 -10.63
C PHE A 320 -1.42 -14.42 -9.21
N ASN A 321 -2.22 -13.66 -8.47
CA ASN A 321 -1.84 -13.17 -7.14
C ASN A 321 -2.01 -14.21 -6.01
N ARG A 322 -2.32 -15.48 -6.35
CA ARG A 322 -2.48 -16.55 -5.37
C ARG A 322 -1.15 -16.88 -4.69
N PRO A 323 -1.05 -16.81 -3.34
CA PRO A 323 0.19 -17.12 -2.63
C PRO A 323 0.63 -18.58 -2.79
N GLY A 324 1.94 -18.82 -2.75
CA GLY A 324 2.52 -20.16 -2.81
C GLY A 324 2.37 -20.83 -4.17
N THR A 325 2.19 -20.04 -5.24
CA THR A 325 2.03 -20.58 -6.59
C THR A 325 2.95 -19.87 -7.58
N ARG A 326 3.34 -20.59 -8.63
CA ARG A 326 3.92 -20.04 -9.84
C ARG A 326 2.91 -20.20 -10.96
N VAL A 327 2.66 -19.14 -11.70
CA VAL A 327 1.74 -19.16 -12.85
C VAL A 327 2.52 -18.80 -14.11
N VAL A 328 2.37 -19.61 -15.15
CA VAL A 328 3.01 -19.38 -16.46
C VAL A 328 1.92 -19.42 -17.52
N MET A 329 1.61 -18.27 -18.11
CA MET A 329 0.69 -18.12 -19.22
C MET A 329 1.49 -17.95 -20.50
N LYS A 330 1.53 -18.99 -21.32
CA LYS A 330 2.17 -18.95 -22.63
C LYS A 330 1.18 -18.48 -23.67
N MET A 331 1.65 -17.64 -24.57
CA MET A 331 0.85 -17.03 -25.62
C MET A 331 1.62 -17.01 -26.93
N LYS A 332 0.91 -17.35 -28.01
CA LYS A 332 1.48 -17.30 -29.35
C LYS A 332 0.45 -16.78 -30.34
N MET A 333 0.86 -15.84 -31.18
CA MET A 333 -0.02 -15.28 -32.19
C MET A 333 -0.42 -16.34 -33.22
N VAL A 334 -1.73 -16.42 -33.48
CA VAL A 334 -2.33 -17.24 -34.53
C VAL A 334 -2.33 -16.43 -35.81
N ASP A 335 -1.89 -17.06 -36.91
CA ASP A 335 -2.00 -16.48 -38.24
C ASP A 335 -3.45 -16.08 -38.54
N ARG A 336 -3.66 -14.84 -39.02
CA ARG A 336 -4.99 -14.24 -39.18
C ARG A 336 -5.93 -15.10 -40.01
N TYR A 337 -5.48 -15.64 -41.14
CA TYR A 337 -6.31 -16.48 -42.00
C TYR A 337 -6.70 -17.79 -41.32
N LYS A 338 -5.80 -18.36 -40.50
CA LYS A 338 -6.11 -19.53 -39.69
C LYS A 338 -7.10 -19.21 -38.57
N GLY A 339 -6.93 -18.07 -37.89
CA GLY A 339 -7.82 -17.62 -36.82
C GLY A 339 -9.25 -17.39 -37.32
N ILE A 340 -9.42 -16.67 -38.43
CA ILE A 340 -10.74 -16.46 -39.07
C ILE A 340 -11.40 -17.82 -39.37
N ARG A 341 -10.69 -18.75 -40.01
CA ARG A 341 -11.22 -20.09 -40.30
C ARG A 341 -11.54 -20.91 -39.06
N GLN A 342 -10.80 -20.74 -37.96
CA GLN A 342 -11.09 -21.43 -36.69
C GLN A 342 -12.39 -20.92 -36.08
N ILE A 343 -12.60 -19.61 -36.08
CA ILE A 343 -13.84 -19.01 -35.55
C ILE A 343 -15.03 -19.36 -36.44
N ASP A 344 -14.90 -19.28 -37.76
CA ASP A 344 -15.97 -19.69 -38.70
C ASP A 344 -16.43 -21.12 -38.43
N ARG A 345 -15.48 -22.06 -38.29
CA ARG A 345 -15.79 -23.46 -37.96
C ARG A 345 -16.47 -23.60 -36.60
N ALA A 346 -16.01 -22.88 -35.59
CA ALA A 346 -16.61 -22.92 -34.25
C ALA A 346 -18.05 -22.38 -34.27
N ILE A 347 -18.33 -21.32 -35.04
CA ILE A 347 -19.67 -20.78 -35.25
C ILE A 347 -20.57 -21.83 -35.94
N ASP A 348 -20.08 -22.47 -37.00
CA ASP A 348 -20.82 -23.49 -37.73
C ASP A 348 -21.15 -24.69 -36.83
N GLU A 349 -20.19 -25.15 -36.03
CA GLU A 349 -20.39 -26.23 -35.05
C GLU A 349 -21.45 -25.88 -33.98
N LEU A 350 -21.40 -24.66 -33.43
CA LEU A 350 -22.37 -24.20 -32.43
C LEU A 350 -23.76 -24.03 -33.02
N ARG A 351 -23.87 -23.54 -34.27
CA ARG A 351 -25.15 -23.46 -35.00
C ARG A 351 -25.74 -24.85 -35.22
N GLU A 352 -24.93 -25.83 -35.58
CA GLU A 352 -25.38 -27.22 -35.73
C GLU A 352 -25.86 -27.79 -34.39
N GLN A 353 -25.13 -27.54 -33.29
CA GLN A 353 -25.55 -27.94 -31.95
C GLN A 353 -26.87 -27.28 -31.54
N ALA A 354 -27.04 -25.99 -31.83
CA ALA A 354 -28.25 -25.24 -31.53
C ALA A 354 -29.46 -25.84 -32.28
N ASN A 355 -29.29 -26.17 -33.55
CA ASN A 355 -30.32 -26.82 -34.38
C ASN A 355 -30.68 -28.23 -33.90
N SER A 356 -29.75 -28.93 -33.25
CA SER A 356 -29.98 -30.29 -32.72
C SER A 356 -30.58 -30.34 -31.32
N THR A 357 -30.59 -29.22 -30.58
CA THR A 357 -30.96 -29.20 -29.16
C THR A 357 -32.42 -28.83 -28.94
N GLY A 358 -33.19 -29.70 -28.28
CA GLY A 358 -34.61 -29.44 -27.95
C GLY A 358 -34.86 -28.64 -26.66
N LYS A 359 -33.81 -28.23 -25.92
CA LYS A 359 -33.93 -27.48 -24.66
C LYS A 359 -33.74 -25.98 -24.89
N THR A 360 -34.75 -25.18 -24.57
CA THR A 360 -34.74 -23.71 -24.76
C THR A 360 -33.57 -23.02 -24.05
N SER A 361 -33.24 -23.42 -22.81
CA SER A 361 -32.13 -22.83 -22.06
C SER A 361 -30.77 -23.05 -22.74
N ARG A 362 -30.53 -24.27 -23.24
CA ARG A 362 -29.31 -24.61 -23.97
C ARG A 362 -29.26 -23.94 -25.35
N LEU A 363 -30.41 -23.77 -25.99
CA LEU A 363 -30.52 -23.04 -27.25
C LEU A 363 -30.12 -21.56 -27.07
N MET A 364 -30.65 -20.90 -26.02
CA MET A 364 -30.28 -19.53 -25.66
C MET A 364 -28.78 -19.39 -25.36
N GLU A 365 -28.20 -20.33 -24.60
CA GLU A 365 -26.76 -20.36 -24.31
C GLU A 365 -25.93 -20.47 -25.59
N LEU A 366 -26.23 -21.45 -26.45
CA LEU A 366 -25.53 -21.67 -27.71
C LEU A 366 -25.65 -20.48 -28.66
N GLN A 367 -26.82 -19.84 -28.72
CA GLN A 367 -27.04 -18.67 -29.57
C GLN A 367 -26.24 -17.46 -29.07
N THR A 368 -26.19 -17.23 -27.76
CA THR A 368 -25.33 -16.20 -27.16
C THR A 368 -23.85 -16.43 -27.52
N HIS A 369 -23.38 -17.68 -27.49
CA HIS A 369 -22.02 -18.01 -27.92
C HIS A 369 -21.77 -17.74 -29.41
N VAL A 370 -22.74 -18.04 -30.27
CA VAL A 370 -22.65 -17.74 -31.72
C VAL A 370 -22.53 -16.24 -31.95
N ASP A 371 -23.38 -15.44 -31.30
CA ASP A 371 -23.36 -13.98 -31.44
C ASP A 371 -22.02 -13.40 -30.95
N THR A 372 -21.51 -13.88 -29.82
CA THR A 372 -20.21 -13.46 -29.28
C THR A 372 -19.06 -13.80 -30.23
N LEU A 373 -19.04 -15.01 -30.81
CA LEU A 373 -18.00 -15.39 -31.77
C LEU A 373 -18.09 -14.59 -33.08
N ALA A 374 -19.30 -14.24 -33.52
CA ALA A 374 -19.51 -13.41 -34.71
C ALA A 374 -18.96 -11.98 -34.50
N GLU A 375 -19.12 -11.43 -33.29
CA GLU A 375 -18.51 -10.15 -32.92
C GLU A 375 -16.97 -10.22 -32.95
N VAL A 376 -16.39 -11.26 -32.35
CA VAL A 376 -14.93 -11.48 -32.39
C VAL A 376 -14.44 -11.65 -33.84
N LEU A 377 -15.20 -12.34 -34.70
CA LEU A 377 -14.87 -12.49 -36.12
C LEU A 377 -14.81 -11.13 -36.83
N ALA A 378 -15.78 -10.24 -36.55
CA ALA A 378 -15.80 -8.88 -37.10
C ALA A 378 -14.60 -8.04 -36.59
N MET A 379 -14.22 -8.20 -35.32
CA MET A 379 -13.05 -7.55 -34.74
C MET A 379 -11.75 -8.02 -35.39
N LEU A 380 -11.56 -9.33 -35.61
CA LEU A 380 -10.39 -9.87 -36.33
C LEU A 380 -10.33 -9.43 -37.81
N GLN A 381 -11.48 -9.16 -38.43
CA GLN A 381 -11.56 -8.63 -39.79
C GLN A 381 -11.23 -7.13 -39.90
N SER A 382 -11.34 -6.37 -38.80
CA SER A 382 -11.18 -4.91 -38.79
C SER A 382 -9.77 -4.40 -38.39
N ASP A 383 -8.73 -5.24 -38.51
CA ASP A 383 -7.31 -4.95 -38.21
C ASP A 383 -6.98 -4.49 -36.77
N ASN A 384 -7.97 -4.43 -35.88
CA ASN A 384 -7.78 -3.96 -34.49
C ASN A 384 -7.44 -5.07 -33.50
N GLU A 385 -7.63 -6.34 -33.86
CA GLU A 385 -7.43 -7.47 -32.94
C GLU A 385 -6.65 -8.63 -33.56
N THR A 386 -5.98 -9.39 -32.69
CA THR A 386 -5.23 -10.60 -33.05
C THR A 386 -5.64 -11.75 -32.14
N LEU A 387 -5.67 -12.97 -32.67
CA LEU A 387 -5.96 -14.18 -31.90
C LEU A 387 -4.65 -14.74 -31.33
N LEU A 388 -4.64 -15.06 -30.04
CA LEU A 388 -3.51 -15.65 -29.32
C LEU A 388 -3.89 -17.06 -28.86
N ASP A 389 -3.07 -18.05 -29.19
CA ASP A 389 -3.12 -19.39 -28.60
C ASP A 389 -2.56 -19.31 -27.17
N VAL A 390 -3.43 -19.52 -26.18
CA VAL A 390 -3.12 -19.37 -24.76
C VAL A 390 -3.15 -20.72 -24.03
N ASN A 391 -2.11 -20.96 -23.23
CA ASN A 391 -2.04 -22.04 -22.26
C ASN A 391 -1.56 -21.51 -20.90
N VAL A 392 -2.32 -21.79 -19.84
CA VAL A 392 -1.96 -21.38 -18.48
C VAL A 392 -1.61 -22.60 -17.63
N PHE A 393 -0.42 -22.56 -17.04
CA PHE A 393 0.10 -23.56 -16.12
C PHE A 393 0.21 -22.97 -14.73
N LEU A 394 -0.25 -23.70 -13.72
CA LEU A 394 -0.15 -23.32 -12.32
C LEU A 394 0.64 -24.41 -11.58
N THR A 395 1.78 -24.04 -11.01
CA THR A 395 2.59 -24.90 -10.14
C THR A 395 2.38 -24.43 -8.70
N ALA A 396 1.82 -25.27 -7.84
CA ALA A 396 1.64 -24.97 -6.43
C ALA A 396 2.74 -25.63 -5.59
N TYR A 397 3.40 -24.85 -4.73
CA TYR A 397 4.45 -25.31 -3.83
C TYR A 397 3.82 -25.81 -2.52
N ASP A 398 3.93 -27.12 -2.23
CA ASP A 398 3.29 -27.75 -1.08
C ASP A 398 4.29 -27.94 0.06
N TYR A 399 4.60 -26.83 0.76
CA TYR A 399 5.57 -26.83 1.87
C TYR A 399 5.15 -27.73 3.02
N GLU A 400 3.85 -27.76 3.33
CA GLU A 400 3.33 -28.57 4.43
C GLU A 400 3.51 -30.06 4.11
N LEU A 401 3.12 -30.51 2.91
CA LEU A 401 3.34 -31.89 2.50
C LEU A 401 4.83 -32.25 2.43
N SER A 402 5.67 -31.31 1.97
CA SER A 402 7.12 -31.49 1.91
C SER A 402 7.71 -31.72 3.31
N TRP A 403 7.32 -30.89 4.28
CA TRP A 403 7.72 -31.05 5.68
C TRP A 403 7.20 -32.36 6.28
N GLN A 404 5.91 -32.70 6.06
CA GLN A 404 5.31 -33.95 6.54
C GLN A 404 6.01 -35.20 5.99
N MET A 405 6.50 -35.14 4.75
CA MET A 405 7.23 -36.25 4.11
C MET A 405 8.63 -36.45 4.70
N GLY A 406 9.20 -35.43 5.33
CA GLY A 406 10.45 -35.51 6.09
C GLY A 406 10.29 -36.11 7.49
N LEU A 407 9.05 -36.24 8.00
CA LEU A 407 8.80 -36.77 9.35
C LEU A 407 8.88 -38.30 9.42
N PRO A 408 9.22 -38.87 10.60
CA PRO A 408 9.08 -40.29 10.87
C PRO A 408 7.63 -40.79 10.67
N GLU A 409 7.48 -42.05 10.24
CA GLU A 409 6.19 -42.59 9.76
C GLU A 409 5.01 -42.45 10.76
N ASN A 410 5.29 -42.60 12.05
CA ASN A 410 4.28 -42.49 13.11
C ASN A 410 3.73 -41.06 13.26
N GLU A 411 4.57 -40.04 13.09
CA GLU A 411 4.16 -38.63 13.18
C GLU A 411 3.47 -38.19 11.89
N ARG A 412 3.97 -38.66 10.74
CA ARG A 412 3.36 -38.41 9.43
C ARG A 412 1.88 -38.83 9.38
N ARG A 413 1.53 -40.01 9.93
CA ARG A 413 0.14 -40.48 9.96
C ARG A 413 -0.79 -39.58 10.77
N LYS A 414 -0.28 -38.95 11.84
CA LYS A 414 -1.06 -37.98 12.64
C LYS A 414 -1.23 -36.67 11.89
N ALA A 415 -0.16 -36.14 11.30
CA ALA A 415 -0.19 -34.88 10.53
C ALA A 415 -1.09 -34.96 9.28
N SER A 416 -1.06 -36.09 8.56
CA SER A 416 -1.90 -36.27 7.35
C SER A 416 -3.39 -36.38 7.63
N ALA A 417 -3.82 -36.63 8.88
CA ALA A 417 -5.24 -36.75 9.25
C ALA A 417 -5.92 -35.38 9.46
N SER A 418 -5.17 -34.32 9.75
CA SER A 418 -5.68 -32.98 10.07
C SER A 418 -5.66 -31.99 8.89
N THR A 419 -4.88 -32.26 7.84
CA THR A 419 -4.62 -31.28 6.77
C THR A 419 -5.52 -31.49 5.55
N LEU A 420 -6.26 -30.44 5.17
CA LEU A 420 -6.98 -30.38 3.89
C LEU A 420 -5.96 -30.23 2.76
N SER A 421 -5.92 -31.17 1.80
CA SER A 421 -4.90 -31.15 0.74
C SER A 421 -4.93 -29.83 -0.06
N LEU A 422 -3.77 -29.14 -0.14
CA LEU A 422 -3.59 -27.90 -0.90
C LEU A 422 -4.16 -28.00 -2.32
N LYS A 423 -3.93 -29.15 -2.95
CA LYS A 423 -4.50 -29.51 -4.26
C LYS A 423 -6.02 -29.37 -4.33
N LYS A 424 -6.76 -29.84 -3.32
CA LYS A 424 -8.22 -29.75 -3.28
C LYS A 424 -8.68 -28.31 -3.08
N GLN A 425 -7.96 -27.54 -2.27
CA GLN A 425 -8.22 -26.12 -2.05
C GLN A 425 -8.06 -25.32 -3.35
N ILE A 426 -6.96 -25.52 -4.07
CA ILE A 426 -6.69 -24.86 -5.36
C ILE A 426 -7.75 -25.24 -6.39
N LYS A 427 -8.06 -26.54 -6.56
CA LYS A 427 -9.11 -26.97 -7.51
C LYS A 427 -10.48 -26.36 -7.19
N ARG A 428 -10.83 -26.26 -5.89
CA ARG A 428 -12.09 -25.65 -5.45
C ARG A 428 -12.12 -24.16 -5.78
N ALA A 429 -11.07 -23.43 -5.43
CA ALA A 429 -10.99 -21.99 -5.68
C ALA A 429 -11.03 -21.66 -7.18
N LEU A 430 -10.30 -22.42 -8.01
CA LEU A 430 -10.39 -22.29 -9.47
C LEU A 430 -11.82 -22.53 -9.98
N SER A 431 -12.52 -23.54 -9.45
CA SER A 431 -13.90 -23.82 -9.83
C SER A 431 -14.89 -22.76 -9.37
N GLU A 432 -14.67 -22.13 -8.21
CA GLU A 432 -15.48 -21.00 -7.72
C GLU A 432 -15.35 -19.78 -8.63
N GLU A 433 -14.17 -19.59 -9.24
CA GLU A 433 -13.89 -18.57 -10.25
C GLU A 433 -14.26 -19.00 -11.68
N SER A 434 -15.00 -20.11 -11.84
CA SER A 434 -15.42 -20.68 -13.13
C SER A 434 -14.29 -21.17 -14.05
N PHE A 435 -13.08 -21.37 -13.53
CA PHE A 435 -12.01 -22.10 -14.23
C PHE A 435 -12.17 -23.61 -14.09
N ARG A 436 -11.80 -24.35 -15.14
CA ARG A 436 -11.55 -25.79 -15.04
C ARG A 436 -10.07 -26.08 -15.16
N SER A 437 -9.60 -27.04 -14.38
CA SER A 437 -8.19 -27.45 -14.38
C SER A 437 -8.03 -28.95 -14.35
N THR A 438 -6.98 -29.43 -15.03
CA THR A 438 -6.50 -30.81 -14.94
C THR A 438 -5.24 -30.87 -14.09
N ASP A 439 -5.08 -31.94 -13.31
CA ASP A 439 -3.86 -32.23 -12.54
C ASP A 439 -2.82 -33.02 -13.35
N ASN A 440 -3.01 -33.15 -14.68
CA ASN A 440 -2.07 -33.80 -15.59
C ASN A 440 -1.61 -35.17 -15.05
N TYR A 441 -2.57 -36.01 -14.63
CA TYR A 441 -2.28 -37.34 -14.09
C TYR A 441 -1.45 -38.13 -15.11
N VAL A 442 -0.35 -38.75 -14.66
CA VAL A 442 0.67 -39.45 -15.46
C VAL A 442 1.36 -38.63 -16.57
N GLN A 443 1.07 -37.33 -16.67
CA GLN A 443 1.64 -36.40 -17.66
C GLN A 443 2.48 -35.29 -16.98
N GLN A 444 3.02 -35.56 -15.78
CA GLN A 444 3.78 -34.56 -15.00
C GLN A 444 5.04 -34.07 -15.72
N PHE A 445 5.66 -34.91 -16.55
CA PHE A 445 6.84 -34.52 -17.32
C PHE A 445 6.49 -33.52 -18.43
N GLU A 446 5.39 -33.74 -19.14
CA GLU A 446 4.86 -32.82 -20.15
C GLU A 446 4.42 -31.49 -19.53
N ALA A 447 3.73 -31.56 -18.39
CA ALA A 447 3.32 -30.39 -17.60
C ALA A 447 4.55 -29.61 -17.10
N TYR A 448 5.57 -30.30 -16.62
CA TYR A 448 6.85 -29.69 -16.25
C TYR A 448 7.50 -28.98 -17.45
N ALA A 449 7.73 -29.69 -18.56
CA ALA A 449 8.39 -29.12 -19.74
C ALA A 449 7.66 -27.87 -20.28
N SER A 450 6.33 -27.87 -20.24
CA SER A 450 5.52 -26.75 -20.73
C SER A 450 5.39 -25.62 -19.71
N SER A 451 5.49 -25.89 -18.40
CA SER A 451 5.47 -24.86 -17.34
C SER A 451 6.82 -24.20 -17.10
N GLN A 452 7.91 -24.72 -17.66
CA GLN A 452 9.22 -24.09 -17.54
C GLN A 452 9.36 -22.84 -18.42
N ILE A 453 10.32 -21.99 -18.04
CA ILE A 453 10.69 -20.74 -18.71
C ILE A 453 11.36 -21.05 -20.05
N SER A 454 10.56 -21.19 -21.10
CA SER A 454 11.01 -21.43 -22.47
C SER A 454 9.88 -21.17 -23.48
N GLY A 455 10.24 -21.01 -24.75
CA GLY A 455 9.28 -20.94 -25.86
C GLY A 455 8.63 -22.29 -26.22
N TYR A 456 9.03 -23.38 -25.56
CA TYR A 456 8.52 -24.71 -25.84
C TYR A 456 7.22 -25.02 -25.07
N ASP A 457 6.22 -25.58 -25.76
CA ASP A 457 4.95 -25.99 -25.18
C ASP A 457 4.46 -27.30 -25.81
N VAL A 458 4.38 -28.37 -25.01
CA VAL A 458 3.91 -29.69 -25.45
C VAL A 458 2.42 -29.67 -25.76
N TYR A 459 1.66 -28.81 -25.08
CA TYR A 459 0.21 -28.71 -25.15
C TYR A 459 -0.27 -27.68 -26.16
N ARG A 460 0.61 -27.20 -27.05
CA ARG A 460 0.27 -26.23 -28.10
C ARG A 460 -0.91 -26.65 -29.00
N LYS A 461 -1.15 -27.95 -29.19
CA LYS A 461 -2.27 -28.42 -30.03
C LYS A 461 -3.64 -28.29 -29.36
N VAL A 462 -3.66 -28.11 -28.04
CA VAL A 462 -4.87 -28.00 -27.22
C VAL A 462 -4.96 -26.62 -26.56
N SER A 463 -4.25 -25.62 -27.11
CA SER A 463 -4.34 -24.24 -26.67
C SER A 463 -5.72 -23.64 -26.93
N ARG A 464 -6.10 -22.67 -26.11
CA ARG A 464 -7.32 -21.89 -26.32
C ARG A 464 -6.99 -20.64 -27.13
N GLY A 465 -7.65 -20.46 -28.27
CA GLY A 465 -7.61 -19.20 -29.00
C GLY A 465 -8.40 -18.13 -28.24
N ILE A 466 -7.72 -17.08 -27.79
CA ILE A 466 -8.30 -15.93 -27.08
C ILE A 466 -7.85 -14.65 -27.81
N HIS A 467 -8.77 -13.71 -28.01
CA HIS A 467 -8.45 -12.46 -28.67
C HIS A 467 -7.62 -11.54 -27.77
N SER A 468 -6.80 -10.67 -28.36
CA SER A 468 -5.77 -9.92 -27.67
C SER A 468 -6.28 -9.03 -26.53
N SER A 469 -7.44 -8.38 -26.65
CA SER A 469 -7.98 -7.54 -25.57
C SER A 469 -8.42 -8.39 -24.36
N SER A 470 -9.06 -9.54 -24.56
CA SER A 470 -9.37 -10.46 -23.45
C SER A 470 -8.13 -11.03 -22.75
N VAL A 471 -7.07 -11.31 -23.52
CA VAL A 471 -5.78 -11.71 -22.92
C VAL A 471 -5.19 -10.54 -22.12
N ALA A 472 -5.26 -9.32 -22.64
CA ALA A 472 -4.81 -8.13 -21.94
C ALA A 472 -5.62 -7.89 -20.65
N ALA A 473 -6.94 -8.11 -20.71
CA ALA A 473 -7.86 -7.95 -19.59
C ALA A 473 -7.60 -8.91 -18.44
N ALA A 474 -6.76 -9.95 -18.65
CA ALA A 474 -6.27 -10.77 -17.54
C ALA A 474 -5.54 -9.91 -16.49
N PHE A 475 -4.82 -8.89 -16.95
CA PHE A 475 -4.15 -7.82 -16.18
C PHE A 475 -3.84 -8.21 -14.72
N PRO A 476 -2.81 -9.04 -14.48
CA PRO A 476 -2.59 -9.64 -13.15
C PRO A 476 -1.92 -8.70 -12.14
N PHE A 477 -1.46 -7.52 -12.57
CA PHE A 477 -0.61 -6.59 -11.81
C PHE A 477 -1.38 -5.82 -10.71
N VAL A 478 -2.36 -6.43 -10.04
CA VAL A 478 -3.29 -5.78 -9.10
C VAL A 478 -3.02 -6.26 -7.67
N ASN A 479 -1.84 -5.94 -7.14
CA ASN A 479 -1.47 -6.30 -5.76
C ASN A 479 -0.52 -5.29 -5.09
N LYS A 480 -0.68 -4.01 -5.42
CA LYS A 480 0.15 -2.93 -4.87
C LYS A 480 -0.02 -2.86 -3.34
N SER A 481 1.10 -2.93 -2.61
CA SER A 481 1.14 -2.66 -1.17
C SER A 481 1.68 -1.27 -0.91
N LEU A 482 1.12 -0.58 0.10
CA LEU A 482 1.65 0.70 0.56
C LEU A 482 2.96 0.45 1.34
N SER A 483 4.10 0.75 0.73
CA SER A 483 5.41 0.57 1.36
C SER A 483 6.39 1.62 0.82
N ASP A 484 6.55 2.71 1.56
CA ASP A 484 7.50 3.77 1.23
C ASP A 484 8.92 3.41 1.68
N PRO A 485 9.95 3.52 0.82
CA PRO A 485 11.33 3.12 1.16
C PRO A 485 11.95 3.79 2.40
N ASN A 486 11.52 5.01 2.73
CA ASN A 486 11.97 5.77 3.91
C ASN A 486 10.91 5.84 5.02
N GLY A 487 9.82 5.11 4.87
CA GLY A 487 8.68 5.15 5.77
C GLY A 487 8.93 4.43 7.09
N VAL A 488 8.12 4.76 8.08
CA VAL A 488 8.05 4.02 9.34
C VAL A 488 7.01 2.90 9.22
N CYS A 489 7.26 1.75 9.85
CA CYS A 489 6.29 0.66 9.89
C CYS A 489 5.13 1.06 10.83
N ILE A 490 3.93 1.21 10.27
CA ILE A 490 2.73 1.61 11.03
C ILE A 490 1.84 0.41 11.37
N GLY A 491 1.99 -0.69 10.65
CA GLY A 491 1.10 -1.83 10.78
C GLY A 491 1.24 -2.85 9.67
N ASN A 492 0.18 -3.63 9.46
CA ASN A 492 0.11 -4.58 8.36
C ASN A 492 -1.20 -4.47 7.58
N SER A 493 -1.16 -4.83 6.30
CA SER A 493 -2.31 -4.98 5.41
C SER A 493 -2.22 -6.34 4.74
N GLY A 494 -3.19 -7.22 5.02
CA GLY A 494 -3.23 -8.57 4.44
C GLY A 494 -1.98 -9.42 4.73
N GLY A 495 -1.34 -9.21 5.89
CA GLY A 495 -0.09 -9.90 6.27
C GLY A 495 1.20 -9.28 5.70
N LYS A 496 1.11 -8.19 4.93
CA LYS A 496 2.25 -7.41 4.46
C LYS A 496 2.49 -6.21 5.39
N PRO A 497 3.71 -5.92 5.83
CA PRO A 497 4.01 -4.72 6.61
C PRO A 497 3.77 -3.48 5.75
N VAL A 498 3.28 -2.42 6.38
CA VAL A 498 2.99 -1.14 5.73
C VAL A 498 3.96 -0.09 6.25
N PHE A 499 4.78 0.42 5.33
CA PHE A 499 5.70 1.51 5.59
C PHE A 499 5.14 2.80 5.01
N ILE A 500 5.02 3.84 5.83
CA ILE A 500 4.51 5.15 5.41
C ILE A 500 5.53 6.22 5.72
N ASP A 501 5.92 6.97 4.70
CA ASP A 501 6.64 8.23 4.86
C ASP A 501 5.64 9.38 4.71
N PHE A 502 5.38 10.05 5.84
CA PHE A 502 4.45 11.18 5.91
C PHE A 502 5.01 12.45 5.26
N PHE A 503 6.30 12.49 4.91
CA PHE A 503 6.99 13.68 4.40
C PHE A 503 7.43 13.54 2.93
N VAL A 504 7.08 12.44 2.25
CA VAL A 504 7.26 12.34 0.79
C VAL A 504 6.56 13.49 0.08
N ARG A 505 7.21 14.00 -0.98
CA ARG A 505 6.67 14.98 -1.91
C ARG A 505 6.76 14.43 -3.32
N ASN A 506 5.63 14.17 -3.95
CA ASN A 506 5.56 13.73 -5.34
C ASN A 506 4.26 14.24 -6.01
N LYS A 507 3.97 13.76 -7.22
CA LYS A 507 2.77 14.16 -7.99
C LYS A 507 1.46 13.89 -7.25
N ASP A 508 1.40 12.84 -6.43
CA ASP A 508 0.19 12.39 -5.74
C ASP A 508 0.12 12.87 -4.27
N ARG A 509 1.28 13.14 -3.66
CA ARG A 509 1.45 13.54 -2.26
C ARG A 509 2.07 14.92 -2.17
N VAL A 510 1.21 15.93 -1.99
CA VAL A 510 1.62 17.34 -2.04
C VAL A 510 1.91 17.92 -0.65
N ASN A 511 1.31 17.41 0.42
CA ASN A 511 1.54 17.89 1.79
C ASN A 511 1.61 16.73 2.79
N SER A 512 1.90 17.06 4.06
CA SER A 512 2.03 16.07 5.15
C SER A 512 0.84 16.02 6.10
N ASN A 513 -0.16 16.89 5.92
CA ASN A 513 -1.24 17.03 6.89
C ASN A 513 -2.06 15.75 6.97
N MET A 514 -2.54 15.45 8.16
CA MET A 514 -3.27 14.23 8.46
C MET A 514 -4.58 14.53 9.19
N VAL A 515 -5.62 13.77 8.85
CA VAL A 515 -6.86 13.70 9.63
C VAL A 515 -7.07 12.28 10.14
N VAL A 516 -7.46 12.15 11.41
CA VAL A 516 -7.79 10.89 12.08
C VAL A 516 -9.24 10.95 12.54
N ILE A 517 -10.07 10.07 12.01
CA ILE A 517 -11.52 10.09 12.19
C ILE A 517 -11.98 8.72 12.71
N GLY A 518 -12.90 8.69 13.67
CA GLY A 518 -13.45 7.43 14.17
C GLY A 518 -14.23 7.55 15.46
N LYS A 519 -15.17 6.62 15.70
CA LYS A 519 -15.95 6.61 16.95
C LYS A 519 -15.09 6.38 18.19
N SER A 520 -15.59 6.71 19.38
CA SER A 520 -14.91 6.40 20.65
C SER A 520 -14.56 4.91 20.76
N GLY A 521 -13.38 4.59 21.30
CA GLY A 521 -12.92 3.21 21.50
C GLY A 521 -12.51 2.44 20.22
N SER A 522 -12.53 3.07 19.04
CA SER A 522 -12.16 2.44 17.77
C SER A 522 -10.66 2.17 17.59
N GLY A 523 -9.80 2.83 18.38
CA GLY A 523 -8.34 2.70 18.28
C GLY A 523 -7.61 3.98 17.85
N LYS A 524 -8.29 5.12 17.70
CA LYS A 524 -7.68 6.41 17.33
C LYS A 524 -6.48 6.78 18.18
N SER A 525 -6.64 6.92 19.50
CA SER A 525 -5.56 7.35 20.40
C SER A 525 -4.37 6.38 20.38
N TYR A 526 -4.63 5.07 20.26
CA TYR A 526 -3.57 4.07 20.08
C TYR A 526 -2.76 4.34 18.81
N ALA A 527 -3.43 4.49 17.66
CA ALA A 527 -2.76 4.75 16.40
C ALA A 527 -2.04 6.11 16.36
N THR A 528 -2.65 7.15 16.92
CA THR A 528 -2.02 8.46 17.05
C THR A 528 -0.75 8.36 17.90
N LYS A 529 -0.81 7.72 19.09
CA LYS A 529 0.38 7.52 19.94
C LYS A 529 1.48 6.73 19.23
N THR A 530 1.13 5.70 18.46
CA THR A 530 2.07 4.95 17.60
C THR A 530 2.74 5.85 16.56
N ILE A 531 1.96 6.65 15.83
CA ILE A 531 2.48 7.57 14.81
C ILE A 531 3.38 8.62 15.47
N LEU A 532 2.95 9.23 16.58
CA LEU A 532 3.72 10.27 17.26
C LEU A 532 5.01 9.75 17.87
N SER A 533 5.01 8.53 18.43
CA SER A 533 6.23 7.90 18.95
C SER A 533 7.26 7.66 17.83
N ASN A 534 6.78 7.20 16.67
CA ASN A 534 7.62 7.03 15.48
C ASN A 534 8.17 8.37 14.96
N LEU A 535 7.35 9.41 14.92
CA LEU A 535 7.76 10.73 14.47
C LEU A 535 8.72 11.41 15.47
N ALA A 536 8.54 11.19 16.77
CA ALA A 536 9.47 11.64 17.81
C ALA A 536 10.84 10.98 17.61
N ALA A 537 10.88 9.67 17.37
CA ALA A 537 12.12 8.96 17.06
C ALA A 537 12.80 9.50 15.78
N ASP A 538 12.03 9.95 14.79
CA ASP A 538 12.53 10.57 13.56
C ASP A 538 12.88 12.08 13.72
N ASN A 539 13.47 12.44 14.87
CA ASN A 539 13.96 13.79 15.20
C ASN A 539 12.94 14.94 14.99
N SER A 540 11.66 14.69 15.27
CA SER A 540 10.62 15.73 15.12
C SER A 540 10.40 16.55 16.40
N LYS A 541 9.99 17.82 16.26
CA LYS A 541 9.38 18.64 17.32
C LYS A 541 7.86 18.43 17.28
N ILE A 542 7.26 18.00 18.39
CA ILE A 542 5.83 17.67 18.47
C ILE A 542 5.15 18.57 19.50
N PHE A 543 4.07 19.21 19.09
CA PHE A 543 3.14 19.96 19.94
C PHE A 543 1.79 19.28 19.92
N ILE A 544 1.20 19.02 21.09
CA ILE A 544 -0.11 18.38 21.21
C ILE A 544 -1.05 19.29 22.00
N LEU A 545 -2.21 19.59 21.43
CA LEU A 545 -3.31 20.26 22.11
C LEU A 545 -4.26 19.16 22.59
N ASP A 546 -4.27 18.94 23.91
CA ASP A 546 -4.93 17.79 24.54
C ASP A 546 -6.02 18.27 25.53
N PRO A 547 -7.30 18.19 25.15
CA PRO A 547 -8.41 18.54 26.04
C PRO A 547 -8.73 17.48 27.10
N GLU A 548 -8.30 16.23 26.92
CA GLU A 548 -8.67 15.10 27.80
C GLU A 548 -7.50 14.56 28.65
N ASN A 549 -6.28 15.08 28.45
CA ASN A 549 -5.05 14.64 29.11
C ASN A 549 -4.67 13.18 28.79
N GLU A 550 -4.96 12.70 27.58
CA GLU A 550 -4.64 11.33 27.13
C GLU A 550 -3.15 11.11 26.82
N TYR A 551 -2.38 12.16 26.52
CA TYR A 551 -0.96 12.04 26.11
C TYR A 551 0.03 12.20 27.26
N PHE A 552 -0.45 12.36 28.50
CA PHE A 552 0.39 12.53 29.70
C PHE A 552 1.50 11.46 29.81
N GLY A 553 1.12 10.18 29.76
CA GLY A 553 2.08 9.07 29.88
C GLY A 553 3.12 9.05 28.76
N LEU A 554 2.68 9.34 27.52
CA LEU A 554 3.58 9.41 26.37
C LEU A 554 4.59 10.56 26.50
N ALA A 555 4.13 11.73 26.92
CA ALA A 555 4.99 12.89 27.13
C ALA A 555 6.03 12.62 28.22
N GLN A 556 5.62 12.04 29.35
CA GLN A 556 6.53 11.72 30.45
C GLN A 556 7.60 10.72 30.03
N ASN A 557 7.21 9.65 29.34
CA ASN A 557 8.13 8.59 28.90
C ASN A 557 9.07 9.06 27.77
N LEU A 558 8.68 10.04 26.95
CA LEU A 558 9.55 10.67 25.95
C LEU A 558 10.36 11.85 26.50
N HIS A 559 10.40 12.06 27.83
CA HIS A 559 11.06 13.18 28.49
C HIS A 559 10.59 14.55 27.97
N GLY A 560 9.33 14.62 27.57
CA GLY A 560 8.65 15.82 27.11
C GLY A 560 8.15 16.69 28.27
N LYS A 561 7.60 17.84 27.90
CA LYS A 561 7.06 18.83 28.83
C LYS A 561 5.54 18.88 28.73
N ILE A 562 4.89 18.81 29.87
CA ILE A 562 3.44 19.02 29.98
C ILE A 562 3.21 20.42 30.54
N ILE A 563 2.36 21.18 29.87
CA ILE A 563 1.98 22.54 30.25
C ILE A 563 0.47 22.51 30.50
N ASP A 564 0.09 22.58 31.78
CA ASP A 564 -1.30 22.82 32.15
C ASP A 564 -1.67 24.27 31.79
N VAL A 565 -2.53 24.42 30.78
CA VAL A 565 -2.92 25.72 30.25
C VAL A 565 -3.90 26.45 31.18
N GLY A 566 -4.61 25.73 32.05
CA GLY A 566 -5.51 26.31 33.04
C GLY A 566 -4.87 26.59 34.40
N SER A 567 -3.62 26.17 34.61
CA SER A 567 -2.86 26.40 35.84
C SER A 567 -1.49 27.02 35.54
N ALA A 568 -1.22 28.20 36.09
CA ALA A 568 0.06 28.89 35.90
C ALA A 568 1.26 28.23 36.64
N THR A 569 1.11 27.02 37.15
CA THR A 569 2.11 26.28 37.92
C THR A 569 3.22 25.67 37.05
N GLN A 570 2.94 25.35 35.79
CA GLN A 570 3.89 24.65 34.89
C GLN A 570 4.37 25.50 33.70
N GLY A 571 3.88 26.73 33.59
CA GLY A 571 4.27 27.67 32.54
C GLY A 571 3.25 28.79 32.38
N ARG A 572 3.66 30.03 32.63
CA ARG A 572 2.84 31.23 32.46
C ARG A 572 3.05 31.79 31.05
N LEU A 573 1.96 32.08 30.35
CA LEU A 573 1.97 32.84 29.10
C LEU A 573 1.65 34.30 29.42
N ASN A 574 2.53 35.21 29.02
CA ASN A 574 2.31 36.64 29.17
C ASN A 574 1.75 37.22 27.85
N PRO A 575 0.52 37.76 27.82
CA PRO A 575 -0.05 38.40 26.62
C PRO A 575 0.77 39.56 26.08
N PHE A 576 1.50 40.26 26.96
CA PHE A 576 2.32 41.42 26.60
C PHE A 576 3.73 41.04 26.13
N HIS A 577 4.08 39.75 26.15
CA HIS A 577 5.32 39.30 25.53
C HIS A 577 5.17 39.41 24.01
N ILE A 578 5.98 40.24 23.36
CA ILE A 578 5.95 40.38 21.91
C ILE A 578 6.45 39.11 21.28
N ILE A 579 5.60 38.49 20.48
CA ILE A 579 5.90 37.27 19.75
C ILE A 579 5.95 37.63 18.27
N SER A 580 7.13 37.52 17.66
CA SER A 580 7.33 37.72 16.22
C SER A 580 6.28 36.95 15.42
N SER A 581 5.50 37.68 14.64
CA SER A 581 4.45 37.11 13.79
C SER A 581 5.02 36.59 12.48
N LEU A 582 4.34 35.59 11.93
CA LEU A 582 4.58 35.09 10.58
C LEU A 582 4.26 36.18 9.51
N SER A 583 5.24 36.91 8.98
CA SER A 583 5.04 37.70 7.76
C SER A 583 5.03 36.77 6.52
N ASP A 584 4.10 37.01 5.61
CA ASP A 584 4.05 36.36 4.32
C ASP A 584 4.83 37.21 3.31
N GLU A 585 6.17 37.17 3.30
CA GLU A 585 6.99 37.55 2.13
C GLU A 585 8.50 37.36 2.38
N GLU A 586 9.28 37.33 1.29
CA GLU A 586 10.75 37.33 1.25
C GLU A 586 11.33 38.69 1.69
N GLU A 587 10.88 39.21 2.84
CA GLU A 587 11.43 40.46 3.38
C GLU A 587 12.79 40.19 4.04
N SER A 588 13.74 41.11 3.82
CA SER A 588 15.03 41.14 4.51
C SER A 588 14.86 41.19 6.04
N GLU A 589 15.82 40.64 6.80
CA GLU A 589 15.78 40.59 8.28
C GLU A 589 15.45 41.96 8.91
N GLU A 590 15.90 43.07 8.31
CA GLU A 590 15.65 44.45 8.76
C GLU A 590 14.19 44.94 8.59
N GLU A 591 13.42 44.43 7.62
CA GLU A 591 12.00 44.80 7.43
C GLU A 591 11.05 43.99 8.35
N SER A 592 11.48 42.79 8.78
CA SER A 592 10.67 41.88 9.61
C SER A 592 10.48 42.35 11.07
N VAL A 593 11.43 43.13 11.61
CA VAL A 593 11.42 43.63 13.00
C VAL A 593 10.33 44.70 13.18
N ASN A 594 10.23 45.65 12.23
CA ASN A 594 9.24 46.74 12.26
C ASN A 594 7.78 46.24 12.18
N THR A 595 7.54 45.10 11.51
CA THR A 595 6.21 44.50 11.35
C THR A 595 5.77 43.72 12.59
N SER A 596 6.70 43.28 13.45
CA SER A 596 6.39 42.40 14.60
C SER A 596 5.70 43.13 15.76
N PHE A 597 6.11 44.36 16.09
CA PHE A 597 5.47 45.15 17.15
C PHE A 597 4.04 45.57 16.78
N SER A 598 3.86 46.08 15.56
CA SER A 598 2.55 46.50 15.05
C SER A 598 1.55 45.34 14.97
N THR A 599 1.98 44.16 14.50
CA THR A 599 1.14 42.95 14.48
C THR A 599 0.81 42.47 15.90
N HIS A 600 1.73 42.64 16.85
CA HIS A 600 1.47 42.33 18.26
C HIS A 600 0.43 43.25 18.90
N LEU A 601 0.44 44.55 18.56
CA LEU A 601 -0.61 45.47 19.02
C LEU A 601 -1.99 45.10 18.48
N GLN A 602 -2.09 44.68 17.21
CA GLN A 602 -3.34 44.17 16.63
C GLN A 602 -3.83 42.92 17.38
N PHE A 603 -2.91 42.00 17.68
CA PHE A 603 -3.21 40.82 18.49
C PHE A 603 -3.70 41.18 19.90
N LEU A 604 -3.09 42.17 20.56
CA LEU A 604 -3.54 42.64 21.87
C LEU A 604 -4.95 43.25 21.82
N GLU A 605 -5.28 43.97 20.76
CA GLU A 605 -6.65 44.47 20.56
C GLU A 605 -7.66 43.32 20.46
N GLU A 606 -7.37 42.28 19.67
CA GLU A 606 -8.20 41.07 19.58
C GLU A 606 -8.32 40.37 20.94
N PHE A 607 -7.20 40.25 21.66
CA PHE A 607 -7.15 39.68 23.00
C PHE A 607 -8.02 40.48 23.98
N TYR A 608 -7.96 41.82 23.96
CA TYR A 608 -8.80 42.69 24.79
C TYR A 608 -10.28 42.54 24.48
N ARG A 609 -10.67 42.49 23.20
CA ARG A 609 -12.06 42.22 22.79
C ARG A 609 -12.57 40.88 23.33
N GLN A 610 -11.68 39.88 23.40
CA GLN A 610 -12.02 38.58 23.95
C GLN A 610 -12.19 38.60 25.47
N ILE A 611 -11.27 39.22 26.22
CA ILE A 611 -11.30 39.19 27.70
C ILE A 611 -12.28 40.21 28.30
N LEU A 612 -12.66 41.26 27.56
CA LEU A 612 -13.56 42.34 27.98
C LEU A 612 -14.86 42.34 27.13
N PRO A 613 -15.77 41.37 27.33
CA PRO A 613 -17.01 41.32 26.57
C PRO A 613 -17.86 42.56 26.85
N GLY A 614 -18.24 43.28 25.78
CA GLY A 614 -19.09 44.47 25.86
C GLY A 614 -18.37 45.77 26.22
N ILE A 615 -17.03 45.83 26.11
CA ILE A 615 -16.29 47.09 26.21
C ILE A 615 -16.75 48.08 25.12
N GLU A 616 -16.97 49.33 25.50
CA GLU A 616 -17.30 50.40 24.56
C GLU A 616 -16.08 50.75 23.67
N ALA A 617 -16.34 51.16 22.42
CA ALA A 617 -15.29 51.46 21.45
C ALA A 617 -14.32 52.54 21.95
N ASP A 618 -14.85 53.59 22.59
CA ASP A 618 -14.04 54.67 23.16
C ASP A 618 -13.13 54.15 24.28
N ALA A 619 -13.66 53.35 25.20
CA ALA A 619 -12.87 52.76 26.29
C ALA A 619 -11.78 51.80 25.78
N LEU A 620 -12.06 51.03 24.73
CA LEU A 620 -11.07 50.17 24.08
C LEU A 620 -9.94 50.99 23.43
N GLU A 621 -10.27 52.11 22.79
CA GLU A 621 -9.27 53.01 22.20
C GLU A 621 -8.38 53.65 23.26
N TYR A 622 -8.95 54.06 24.40
CA TYR A 622 -8.15 54.50 25.56
C TYR A 622 -7.21 53.39 26.05
N LEU A 623 -7.68 52.14 26.10
CA LEU A 623 -6.86 51.00 26.52
C LEU A 623 -5.68 50.76 25.55
N ASN A 624 -5.92 50.82 24.24
CA ASN A 624 -4.87 50.67 23.22
C ASN A 624 -3.79 51.77 23.35
N ASN A 625 -4.21 53.03 23.52
CA ASN A 625 -3.29 54.16 23.71
C ASN A 625 -2.46 54.04 24.99
N ILE A 626 -3.05 53.58 26.10
CA ILE A 626 -2.33 53.33 27.36
C ILE A 626 -1.36 52.15 27.21
N THR A 627 -1.74 51.11 26.47
CA THR A 627 -0.90 49.95 26.18
C THR A 627 0.35 50.37 25.41
N MET A 628 0.22 51.25 24.41
CA MET A 628 1.36 51.81 23.68
C MET A 628 2.32 52.57 24.61
N ARG A 629 1.79 53.49 25.43
CA ARG A 629 2.57 54.24 26.44
C ARG A 629 3.22 53.34 27.50
N MET A 630 2.65 52.17 27.76
CA MET A 630 3.21 51.18 28.68
C MET A 630 4.46 50.51 28.09
N TYR A 631 4.44 50.16 26.79
CA TYR A 631 5.65 49.66 26.10
C TYR A 631 6.72 50.74 25.97
N GLU A 632 6.35 51.98 25.60
CA GLU A 632 7.28 53.11 25.55
C GLU A 632 8.00 53.34 26.89
N ALA A 633 7.28 53.20 28.01
CA ALA A 633 7.86 53.34 29.34
C ALA A 633 8.88 52.25 29.70
N LYS A 634 8.83 51.10 29.02
CA LYS A 634 9.81 50.00 29.13
C LYS A 634 10.90 50.09 28.06
N GLY A 635 10.88 51.12 27.20
CA GLY A 635 11.85 51.31 26.12
C GLY A 635 11.63 50.37 24.94
N ILE A 636 10.40 49.88 24.74
CA ILE A 636 10.03 48.98 23.65
C ILE A 636 9.20 49.77 22.63
N ASP A 637 9.69 49.86 21.40
CA ASP A 637 9.04 50.52 20.25
C ASP A 637 9.23 49.71 18.95
N ASN A 638 8.87 50.29 17.80
CA ASN A 638 9.00 49.64 16.49
C ASN A 638 10.45 49.37 16.07
N GLU A 639 11.43 50.12 16.59
CA GLU A 639 12.85 50.03 16.21
C GLU A 639 13.66 49.15 17.17
N THR A 640 13.02 48.61 18.21
CA THR A 640 13.68 47.80 19.25
C THR A 640 14.02 46.40 18.74
N ASP A 641 15.27 45.97 18.91
CA ASP A 641 15.67 44.58 18.65
C ASP A 641 15.11 43.64 19.73
N LEU A 642 14.08 42.90 19.36
CA LEU A 642 13.38 41.97 20.25
C LEU A 642 14.24 40.76 20.65
N SER A 643 15.35 40.48 19.96
CA SER A 643 16.22 39.34 20.23
C SER A 643 17.09 39.50 21.48
N GLU A 644 17.31 40.74 21.93
CA GLU A 644 18.11 41.05 23.11
C GLU A 644 17.29 41.12 24.42
N LEU A 645 15.94 41.06 24.32
CA LEU A 645 15.04 41.19 25.47
C LEU A 645 14.78 39.85 26.16
N ALA A 646 14.83 39.85 27.49
CA ALA A 646 14.44 38.72 28.32
C ALA A 646 12.91 38.76 28.62
N PRO A 647 12.27 37.61 28.95
CA PRO A 647 10.86 37.56 29.32
C PRO A 647 10.46 38.51 30.45
N GLU A 648 11.40 38.89 31.31
CA GLU A 648 11.25 39.83 32.43
C GLU A 648 11.18 41.30 32.00
N ASP A 649 11.69 41.64 30.82
CA ASP A 649 11.71 43.02 30.32
C ASP A 649 10.35 43.45 29.76
N TYR A 650 9.48 42.47 29.44
CA TYR A 650 8.15 42.72 28.91
C TYR A 650 7.16 43.19 30.00
N PRO A 651 6.18 44.06 29.65
CA PRO A 651 5.17 44.52 30.59
C PRO A 651 4.27 43.39 31.14
N ILE A 652 3.60 43.64 32.26
CA ILE A 652 2.59 42.75 32.84
C ILE A 652 1.28 43.48 33.17
N PHE A 653 0.24 42.75 33.59
CA PHE A 653 -1.04 43.35 33.93
C PHE A 653 -0.97 44.36 35.10
N ASP A 654 -0.04 44.18 36.03
CA ASP A 654 0.21 45.17 37.09
C ASP A 654 0.76 46.49 36.52
N ASP A 655 1.68 46.44 35.55
CA ASP A 655 2.20 47.64 34.87
C ASP A 655 1.05 48.40 34.17
N LEU A 656 0.16 47.66 33.49
CA LEU A 656 -1.01 48.23 32.84
C LEU A 656 -1.98 48.85 33.85
N TYR A 657 -2.26 48.15 34.95
CA TYR A 657 -3.15 48.64 36.01
C TYR A 657 -2.63 49.93 36.64
N ASP A 658 -1.34 49.98 36.96
CA ASP A 658 -0.70 51.16 37.56
C ASP A 658 -0.72 52.34 36.59
N LYS A 659 -0.52 52.13 35.29
CA LYS A 659 -0.64 53.19 34.28
C LYS A 659 -2.05 53.74 34.19
N ILE A 660 -3.07 52.87 34.13
CA ILE A 660 -4.47 53.30 34.11
C ILE A 660 -4.82 54.06 35.40
N LEU A 661 -4.33 53.61 36.56
CA LEU A 661 -4.59 54.26 37.85
C LEU A 661 -3.96 55.66 37.91
N ASN A 662 -2.73 55.82 37.45
CA ASN A 662 -2.07 57.12 37.36
C ASN A 662 -2.83 58.07 36.43
N ASP A 663 -3.21 57.61 35.24
CA ASP A 663 -3.98 58.42 34.28
C ASP A 663 -5.37 58.79 34.85
N TYR A 664 -6.02 57.89 35.60
CA TYR A 664 -7.28 58.17 36.29
C TYR A 664 -7.16 59.26 37.36
N GLN A 665 -6.04 59.29 38.09
CA GLN A 665 -5.76 60.31 39.11
C GLN A 665 -5.46 61.68 38.50
N LEU A 666 -4.82 61.71 37.32
CA LEU A 666 -4.47 62.93 36.60
C LEU A 666 -5.62 63.48 35.73
N ALA A 667 -6.61 62.66 35.39
CA ALA A 667 -7.73 63.04 34.55
C ALA A 667 -8.63 64.10 35.22
N THR A 668 -8.76 65.26 34.57
CA THR A 668 -9.64 66.37 34.99
C THR A 668 -11.02 66.34 34.32
N GLY A 669 -11.15 65.68 33.16
CA GLY A 669 -12.41 65.57 32.40
C GLY A 669 -13.31 64.41 32.86
N GLU A 670 -14.60 64.68 33.02
CA GLU A 670 -15.59 63.72 33.54
C GLU A 670 -15.74 62.48 32.64
N TYR A 671 -15.78 62.68 31.32
CA TYR A 671 -15.87 61.62 30.31
C TYR A 671 -14.64 60.68 30.29
N SER A 672 -13.42 61.22 30.26
CA SER A 672 -12.19 60.41 30.31
C SER A 672 -12.08 59.64 31.63
N LYS A 673 -12.52 60.26 32.73
CA LYS A 673 -12.52 59.64 34.06
C LYS A 673 -13.51 58.49 34.16
N GLU A 674 -14.66 58.57 33.48
CA GLU A 674 -15.63 57.48 33.40
C GLU A 674 -15.06 56.28 32.64
N ASN A 675 -14.49 56.49 31.45
CA ASN A 675 -13.84 55.44 30.66
C ASN A 675 -12.68 54.77 31.42
N LEU A 676 -11.79 55.55 32.04
CA LEU A 676 -10.68 55.02 32.85
C LEU A 676 -11.18 54.24 34.08
N ARG A 677 -12.29 54.65 34.69
CA ARG A 677 -12.93 53.91 35.80
C ARG A 677 -13.45 52.55 35.33
N VAL A 678 -14.08 52.50 34.15
CA VAL A 678 -14.54 51.26 33.54
C VAL A 678 -13.34 50.33 33.30
N LEU A 679 -12.25 50.83 32.72
CA LEU A 679 -11.02 50.07 32.51
C LEU A 679 -10.40 49.54 33.82
N LEU A 680 -10.31 50.34 34.88
CA LEU A 680 -9.82 49.90 36.20
C LEU A 680 -10.62 48.71 36.75
N ASN A 681 -11.95 48.74 36.61
CA ASN A 681 -12.81 47.64 37.08
C ASN A 681 -12.63 46.36 36.26
N TYR A 682 -12.31 46.48 34.96
CA TYR A 682 -12.05 45.34 34.10
C TYR A 682 -10.66 44.75 34.33
N ILE A 683 -9.61 45.58 34.35
CA ILE A 683 -8.21 45.16 34.46
C ILE A 683 -7.87 44.67 35.87
N SER A 684 -8.50 45.20 36.93
CA SER A 684 -8.30 44.71 38.31
C SER A 684 -8.59 43.22 38.52
N LYS A 685 -9.36 42.58 37.62
CA LYS A 685 -9.59 41.13 37.64
C LYS A 685 -8.32 40.33 37.30
N PHE A 686 -7.40 40.93 36.56
CA PHE A 686 -6.17 40.34 36.05
C PHE A 686 -4.91 40.86 36.76
N ALA A 687 -4.96 42.02 37.41
CA ALA A 687 -3.89 42.53 38.27
C ALA A 687 -3.82 41.79 39.61
N THR A 688 -2.73 41.98 40.37
CA THR A 688 -2.46 41.34 41.66
C THR A 688 -3.63 41.50 42.65
N GLY A 689 -4.10 40.37 43.20
CA GLY A 689 -5.30 40.30 44.04
C GLY A 689 -6.61 40.00 43.29
N GLY A 690 -6.58 40.06 41.96
CA GLY A 690 -7.69 39.66 41.09
C GLY A 690 -7.84 38.14 40.95
N ARG A 691 -9.07 37.70 40.66
CA ARG A 691 -9.43 36.27 40.51
C ARG A 691 -8.70 35.54 39.37
N ASN A 692 -8.20 36.25 38.36
CA ASN A 692 -7.52 35.68 37.19
C ASN A 692 -6.01 36.03 37.14
N ALA A 693 -5.48 36.68 38.17
CA ALA A 693 -4.12 37.21 38.16
C ALA A 693 -3.06 36.12 37.93
N LEU A 694 -3.29 34.93 38.49
CA LEU A 694 -2.36 33.81 38.38
C LEU A 694 -2.09 33.42 36.92
N LEU A 695 -3.07 33.56 36.02
CA LEU A 695 -2.99 33.08 34.63
C LEU A 695 -1.98 33.87 33.78
N TRP A 696 -2.01 35.21 33.85
CA TRP A 696 -1.28 36.08 32.91
C TRP A 696 -0.39 37.13 33.58
N ASN A 697 -0.55 37.38 34.89
CA ASN A 697 0.15 38.48 35.55
C ASN A 697 1.56 38.06 36.00
N GLY A 698 2.51 38.10 35.08
CA GLY A 698 3.95 37.92 35.33
C GLY A 698 4.71 37.58 34.06
N PRO A 699 6.04 37.45 34.15
CA PRO A 699 6.88 37.13 32.99
C PRO A 699 6.51 35.76 32.41
N ALA A 700 6.72 35.61 31.10
CA ALA A 700 6.49 34.34 30.44
C ALA A 700 7.50 33.30 30.93
N SER A 701 7.04 32.17 31.46
CA SER A 701 7.91 31.13 32.05
C SER A 701 7.92 29.81 31.27
N VAL A 702 7.30 29.79 30.10
CA VAL A 702 7.28 28.61 29.22
C VAL A 702 8.63 28.48 28.48
N SER A 703 9.50 27.57 28.93
CA SER A 703 10.66 27.10 28.17
C SER A 703 10.30 26.01 27.15
N THR A 704 11.03 25.95 26.02
CA THR A 704 10.83 25.01 24.88
C THR A 704 12.06 24.20 24.50
N ASN A 705 12.89 23.88 25.49
CA ASN A 705 14.08 23.07 25.26
C ASN A 705 13.70 21.65 24.85
N GLU A 706 12.56 21.17 25.32
CA GLU A 706 12.03 19.85 25.03
C GLU A 706 11.36 19.79 23.66
N ASN A 707 11.48 18.63 23.02
CA ASN A 707 11.02 18.43 21.65
C ASN A 707 9.64 17.76 21.58
N PHE A 708 9.05 17.43 22.72
CA PHE A 708 7.70 16.86 22.85
C PHE A 708 6.93 17.65 23.90
N ILE A 709 5.96 18.46 23.48
CA ILE A 709 5.24 19.40 24.35
C ILE A 709 3.74 19.13 24.28
N VAL A 710 3.11 18.92 25.43
CA VAL A 710 1.66 18.70 25.56
C VAL A 710 1.01 19.85 26.30
N PHE A 711 0.10 20.53 25.63
CA PHE A 711 -0.79 21.54 26.20
C PHE A 711 -2.05 20.87 26.72
N ASN A 712 -2.16 20.76 28.04
CA ASN A 712 -3.33 20.20 28.69
C ASN A 712 -4.41 21.28 28.89
N PHE A 713 -5.57 21.12 28.25
CA PHE A 713 -6.72 22.03 28.32
C PHE A 713 -7.83 21.54 29.25
N GLN A 714 -7.68 20.37 29.88
CA GLN A 714 -8.73 19.75 30.71
C GLN A 714 -9.20 20.67 31.85
N SER A 715 -8.26 21.25 32.59
CA SER A 715 -8.53 22.18 33.70
C SER A 715 -9.25 23.45 33.22
N LEU A 716 -8.84 23.97 32.07
CA LEU A 716 -9.38 25.18 31.44
C LEU A 716 -10.84 24.98 31.00
N LEU A 717 -11.13 23.87 30.34
CA LEU A 717 -12.46 23.52 29.84
C LEU A 717 -13.42 23.14 30.97
N ALA A 718 -12.93 22.51 32.04
CA ALA A 718 -13.72 22.18 33.22
C ALA A 718 -14.26 23.42 33.97
N ASN A 719 -13.54 24.54 33.92
CA ASN A 719 -13.87 25.78 34.64
C ASN A 719 -15.07 26.55 34.04
N LYS A 720 -15.67 26.09 32.91
CA LYS A 720 -16.87 26.66 32.24
C LYS A 720 -16.81 28.17 31.94
N ASN A 721 -15.64 28.78 31.98
CA ASN A 721 -15.45 30.19 31.66
C ASN A 721 -14.93 30.33 30.23
N ASN A 722 -15.85 30.26 29.27
CA ASN A 722 -15.53 30.29 27.83
C ASN A 722 -14.71 31.53 27.44
N THR A 723 -14.92 32.66 28.10
CA THR A 723 -14.18 33.91 27.82
C THR A 723 -12.68 33.77 28.09
N ILE A 724 -12.31 33.25 29.27
CA ILE A 724 -10.91 33.03 29.65
C ILE A 724 -10.32 31.88 28.84
N ALA A 725 -11.09 30.80 28.64
CA ALA A 725 -10.62 29.64 27.89
C ALA A 725 -10.21 30.02 26.46
N ASN A 726 -11.03 30.84 25.79
CA ASN A 726 -10.75 31.30 24.43
C ASN A 726 -9.57 32.27 24.37
N ALA A 727 -9.44 33.18 25.33
CA ALA A 727 -8.30 34.09 25.40
C ALA A 727 -6.98 33.34 25.63
N GLN A 728 -7.01 32.34 26.52
CA GLN A 728 -5.86 31.48 26.77
C GLN A 728 -5.50 30.62 25.55
N MET A 729 -6.51 30.12 24.82
CA MET A 729 -6.29 29.45 23.54
C MET A 729 -5.56 30.35 22.54
N LEU A 730 -6.02 31.59 22.36
CA LEU A 730 -5.39 32.56 21.46
C LEU A 730 -3.91 32.80 21.80
N LEU A 731 -3.55 32.85 23.08
CA LEU A 731 -2.14 32.92 23.53
C LEU A 731 -1.34 31.67 23.16
N VAL A 732 -1.88 30.47 23.42
CA VAL A 732 -1.20 29.20 23.09
C VAL A 732 -0.98 29.08 21.58
N LEU A 733 -1.98 29.42 20.77
CA LEU A 733 -1.89 29.36 19.31
C LEU A 733 -0.85 30.35 18.77
N LYS A 734 -0.86 31.60 19.25
CA LYS A 734 0.14 32.62 18.89
C LYS A 734 1.56 32.19 19.27
N TRP A 735 1.70 31.59 20.45
CA TRP A 735 2.97 31.05 20.91
C TRP A 735 3.43 29.86 20.04
N LEU A 736 2.50 29.01 19.62
CA LEU A 736 2.80 27.85 18.78
C LEU A 736 3.32 28.28 17.40
N ASP A 737 2.71 29.32 16.81
CA ASP A 737 3.18 29.91 15.54
C ASP A 737 4.65 30.33 15.62
N ASN A 738 5.07 30.95 16.72
CA ASN A 738 6.45 31.37 16.92
C ASN A 738 7.41 30.19 17.01
N GLU A 739 7.02 29.13 17.71
CA GLU A 739 7.85 27.94 17.80
C GLU A 739 8.00 27.23 16.46
N ILE A 740 6.99 27.28 15.58
CA ILE A 740 7.11 26.81 14.20
C ILE A 740 8.14 27.64 13.43
N ILE A 741 8.12 28.98 13.57
CA ILE A 741 9.08 29.89 12.92
C ILE A 741 10.51 29.59 13.39
N LYS A 742 10.74 29.52 14.70
CA LYS A 742 12.06 29.24 15.26
C LYS A 742 12.64 27.93 14.72
N ASN A 743 11.80 26.90 14.51
CA ASN A 743 12.26 25.66 13.93
C ASN A 743 12.66 25.81 12.44
N ARG A 744 11.97 26.66 11.67
CA ARG A 744 12.42 27.01 10.31
C ARG A 744 13.77 27.70 10.33
N ASP A 745 13.92 28.72 11.18
CA ASP A 745 15.16 29.51 11.25
C ASP A 745 16.33 28.63 11.68
N TYR A 746 16.08 27.69 12.58
CA TYR A 746 17.03 26.64 12.94
C TYR A 746 17.42 25.79 11.72
N ASN A 747 16.45 25.26 10.97
CA ASN A 747 16.73 24.44 9.78
C ASN A 747 17.55 25.21 8.73
N ILE A 748 17.28 26.50 8.55
CA ILE A 748 18.04 27.37 7.65
C ILE A 748 19.46 27.58 8.16
N ARG A 749 19.61 27.93 9.45
CA ARG A 749 20.91 28.26 10.07
C ARG A 749 21.87 27.07 10.11
N TYR A 750 21.37 25.87 10.37
CA TYR A 750 22.19 24.66 10.55
C TYR A 750 22.11 23.68 9.37
N GLY A 751 21.37 24.01 8.30
CA GLY A 751 21.16 23.10 7.17
C GLY A 751 20.40 21.81 7.54
N ALA A 752 19.69 21.82 8.67
CA ALA A 752 18.96 20.67 9.18
C ALA A 752 17.57 20.53 8.52
N GLN A 753 16.96 19.35 8.65
CA GLN A 753 15.60 19.10 8.15
C GLN A 753 14.65 18.66 9.27
N ARG A 754 14.76 19.32 10.43
CA ARG A 754 13.94 19.02 11.60
C ARG A 754 12.47 19.29 11.33
N LYS A 755 11.62 18.29 11.54
CA LYS A 755 10.18 18.35 11.27
C LYS A 755 9.42 18.96 12.45
N VAL A 756 8.32 19.67 12.19
CA VAL A 756 7.40 20.18 13.23
C VAL A 756 6.02 19.58 13.06
N ILE A 757 5.46 19.01 14.12
CA ILE A 757 4.14 18.38 14.11
C ILE A 757 3.25 19.05 15.13
N VAL A 758 2.07 19.45 14.69
CA VAL A 758 1.03 20.05 15.53
C VAL A 758 -0.17 19.14 15.54
N VAL A 759 -0.47 18.56 16.70
CA VAL A 759 -1.57 17.63 16.92
C VAL A 759 -2.68 18.37 17.64
N ILE A 760 -3.88 18.30 17.09
CA ILE A 760 -5.08 18.88 17.67
C ILE A 760 -6.03 17.72 17.96
N ASP A 761 -6.04 17.28 19.22
CA ASP A 761 -6.95 16.21 19.64
C ASP A 761 -8.33 16.75 19.99
N GLU A 762 -9.35 15.94 19.74
CA GLU A 762 -10.76 16.31 19.79
C GLU A 762 -11.04 17.69 19.21
N ALA A 763 -10.63 17.89 17.95
CA ALA A 763 -10.71 19.18 17.28
C ALA A 763 -12.12 19.80 17.28
N HIS A 764 -13.18 18.98 17.39
CA HIS A 764 -14.56 19.44 17.54
C HIS A 764 -14.79 20.32 18.79
N VAL A 765 -14.03 20.11 19.87
CA VAL A 765 -14.08 20.91 21.11
C VAL A 765 -13.65 22.36 20.86
N PHE A 766 -12.80 22.59 19.86
CA PHE A 766 -12.30 23.91 19.50
C PHE A 766 -13.14 24.63 18.45
N ILE A 767 -14.20 23.99 17.93
CA ILE A 767 -15.10 24.57 16.91
C ILE A 767 -16.34 25.14 17.61
N ASP A 768 -16.30 26.43 17.99
CA ASP A 768 -17.47 27.17 18.48
C ASP A 768 -17.93 28.22 17.46
N SER A 769 -19.22 28.18 17.11
CA SER A 769 -19.92 29.19 16.29
C SER A 769 -19.82 30.63 16.83
N LYS A 770 -19.59 30.81 18.14
CA LYS A 770 -19.56 32.13 18.77
C LYS A 770 -18.25 32.87 18.50
N PHE A 771 -17.14 32.17 18.24
CA PHE A 771 -15.82 32.77 17.99
C PHE A 771 -14.94 31.83 17.12
N PRO A 772 -14.74 32.12 15.82
CA PRO A 772 -14.09 31.20 14.87
C PRO A 772 -12.55 31.15 14.94
N ILE A 773 -11.93 31.73 15.97
CA ILE A 773 -10.48 31.98 16.04
C ILE A 773 -9.65 30.68 15.93
N ALA A 774 -9.98 29.66 16.71
CA ALA A 774 -9.26 28.38 16.67
C ALA A 774 -9.44 27.67 15.31
N LEU A 775 -10.62 27.80 14.71
CA LEU A 775 -10.90 27.27 13.37
C LEU A 775 -10.10 28.01 12.29
N ASP A 776 -9.99 29.33 12.39
CA ASP A 776 -9.19 30.15 11.48
C ASP A 776 -7.69 29.86 11.59
N PHE A 777 -7.20 29.68 12.81
CA PHE A 777 -5.83 29.20 13.04
C PHE A 777 -5.60 27.83 12.38
N MET A 778 -6.47 26.84 12.64
CA MET A 778 -6.35 25.51 12.04
C MET A 778 -6.34 25.57 10.51
N TYR A 779 -7.16 26.44 9.92
CA TYR A 779 -7.21 26.66 8.48
C TYR A 779 -5.94 27.29 7.91
N GLN A 780 -5.41 28.32 8.58
CA GLN A 780 -4.17 28.97 8.17
C GLN A 780 -2.97 28.04 8.33
N LEU A 781 -2.89 27.33 9.47
CA LEU A 781 -1.84 26.36 9.75
C LEU A 781 -1.81 25.27 8.67
N ALA A 782 -2.96 24.69 8.32
CA ALA A 782 -3.04 23.63 7.32
C ALA A 782 -2.43 24.04 5.97
N LYS A 783 -2.60 25.30 5.58
CA LYS A 783 -2.03 25.83 4.33
C LYS A 783 -0.55 26.17 4.41
N ARG A 784 -0.08 26.65 5.56
CA ARG A 784 1.26 27.24 5.71
C ARG A 784 2.29 26.27 6.24
N ILE A 785 1.89 25.31 7.09
CA ILE A 785 2.79 24.38 7.80
C ILE A 785 3.69 23.57 6.86
N ARG A 786 3.24 23.33 5.62
CA ARG A 786 4.04 22.71 4.56
C ARG A 786 5.33 23.46 4.25
N LYS A 787 5.34 24.80 4.29
CA LYS A 787 6.53 25.64 4.04
C LYS A 787 7.62 25.43 5.10
N TYR A 788 7.23 24.95 6.29
CA TYR A 788 8.10 24.77 7.45
C TYR A 788 8.54 23.31 7.65
N ASN A 789 8.40 22.48 6.62
CA ASN A 789 8.58 21.02 6.71
C ASN A 789 7.77 20.40 7.86
N GLY A 790 6.55 20.91 8.08
CA GLY A 790 5.70 20.50 9.18
C GLY A 790 4.42 19.79 8.75
N MET A 791 3.70 19.30 9.75
CA MET A 791 2.53 18.43 9.64
C MET A 791 1.48 18.83 10.67
N GLN A 792 0.25 19.10 10.22
CA GLN A 792 -0.89 19.25 11.12
C GLN A 792 -1.63 17.91 11.19
N ILE A 793 -1.93 17.44 12.40
CA ILE A 793 -2.72 16.24 12.66
C ILE A 793 -4.00 16.66 13.38
N ILE A 794 -5.14 16.38 12.76
CA ILE A 794 -6.47 16.70 13.31
C ILE A 794 -7.16 15.40 13.68
N ILE A 795 -7.59 15.30 14.92
CA ILE A 795 -8.26 14.10 15.43
C ILE A 795 -9.68 14.49 15.84
N THR A 796 -10.68 13.73 15.37
CA THR A 796 -12.08 14.00 15.72
C THR A 796 -12.92 12.73 15.80
N GLN A 797 -13.85 12.70 16.75
CA GLN A 797 -14.88 11.67 16.88
C GLN A 797 -16.16 12.02 16.13
N ASN A 798 -16.57 13.29 16.18
CA ASN A 798 -17.85 13.75 15.66
C ASN A 798 -17.65 14.51 14.34
N ILE A 799 -18.08 13.88 13.24
CA ILE A 799 -17.99 14.48 11.91
C ILE A 799 -19.09 15.53 11.72
N ALA A 800 -20.25 15.36 12.36
CA ALA A 800 -21.39 16.25 12.18
C ALA A 800 -21.09 17.70 12.61
N ASP A 801 -20.27 17.88 13.64
CA ASP A 801 -19.86 19.21 14.14
C ASP A 801 -19.02 19.98 13.10
N PHE A 802 -18.32 19.26 12.22
CA PHE A 802 -17.58 19.85 11.11
C PHE A 802 -18.50 20.24 9.94
N VAL A 803 -19.73 19.72 9.89
CA VAL A 803 -20.73 19.92 8.82
C VAL A 803 -21.81 20.93 9.23
N GLY A 804 -21.59 21.71 10.31
CA GLY A 804 -22.56 22.66 10.90
C GLY A 804 -23.07 23.80 9.98
N THR A 805 -23.11 25.05 10.47
CA THR A 805 -23.57 26.19 9.64
C THR A 805 -22.71 26.35 8.38
N GLU A 806 -23.27 26.85 7.26
CA GLU A 806 -22.59 26.91 5.94
C GLU A 806 -21.16 27.48 5.98
N GLU A 807 -20.90 28.51 6.79
CA GLU A 807 -19.58 29.11 6.90
C GLU A 807 -18.56 28.21 7.63
N LEU A 808 -18.96 27.62 8.76
CA LEU A 808 -18.15 26.65 9.51
C LEU A 808 -17.89 25.41 8.65
N ALA A 809 -18.93 24.89 7.99
CA ALA A 809 -18.83 23.75 7.09
C ALA A 809 -17.82 24.00 5.96
N ARG A 810 -17.80 25.21 5.39
CA ARG A 810 -16.83 25.58 4.35
C ARG A 810 -15.39 25.54 4.85
N LYS A 811 -15.09 26.15 6.01
CA LYS A 811 -13.73 26.19 6.58
C LYS A 811 -13.29 24.79 7.06
N SER A 812 -14.14 24.10 7.79
CA SER A 812 -13.93 22.73 8.28
C SER A 812 -13.68 21.74 7.15
N THR A 813 -14.49 21.78 6.08
CA THR A 813 -14.28 20.94 4.88
C THR A 813 -12.97 21.29 4.18
N ALA A 814 -12.60 22.58 4.12
CA ALA A 814 -11.35 22.99 3.50
C ALA A 814 -10.11 22.55 4.30
N ILE A 815 -10.21 22.46 5.63
CA ILE A 815 -9.16 21.91 6.49
C ILE A 815 -8.97 20.42 6.20
N ILE A 816 -10.05 19.64 6.15
CA ILE A 816 -9.99 18.20 5.85
C ILE A 816 -9.45 17.96 4.44
N ASN A 817 -9.89 18.74 3.45
CA ASN A 817 -9.38 18.67 2.09
C ASN A 817 -7.90 19.12 1.97
N ALA A 818 -7.39 19.88 2.94
CA ALA A 818 -5.98 20.22 3.02
C ALA A 818 -5.15 19.09 3.66
N CYS A 819 -5.78 18.06 4.24
CA CYS A 819 -5.09 16.86 4.71
C CYS A 819 -4.80 15.90 3.54
N GLN A 820 -3.54 15.52 3.39
CA GLN A 820 -3.11 14.50 2.42
C GLN A 820 -3.40 13.08 2.93
N TYR A 821 -3.18 12.87 4.23
CA TYR A 821 -3.32 11.56 4.86
C TYR A 821 -4.63 11.51 5.64
N SER A 822 -5.40 10.44 5.47
CA SER A 822 -6.64 10.23 6.24
C SER A 822 -6.64 8.85 6.84
N PHE A 823 -6.76 8.76 8.17
CA PHE A 823 -6.90 7.52 8.92
C PHE A 823 -8.35 7.43 9.41
N ILE A 824 -9.14 6.60 8.75
CA ILE A 824 -10.56 6.45 9.01
C ILE A 824 -10.79 5.13 9.73
N PHE A 825 -11.03 5.21 11.03
CA PHE A 825 -11.41 4.09 11.89
C PHE A 825 -12.90 3.78 11.77
N PRO A 826 -13.37 2.64 12.33
CA PRO A 826 -14.77 2.27 12.25
C PRO A 826 -15.73 3.38 12.70
N LEU A 827 -16.70 3.69 11.84
CA LEU A 827 -17.73 4.70 12.06
C LEU A 827 -19.09 4.07 12.29
N SER A 828 -20.04 4.86 12.83
CA SER A 828 -21.45 4.46 12.81
C SER A 828 -22.03 4.66 11.40
N PRO A 829 -23.10 3.93 11.02
CA PRO A 829 -23.74 4.12 9.71
C PRO A 829 -24.20 5.57 9.43
N ASN A 830 -24.57 6.32 10.47
CA ASN A 830 -24.98 7.72 10.32
C ASN A 830 -23.77 8.61 9.98
N ASP A 831 -22.66 8.47 10.70
CA ASP A 831 -21.44 9.25 10.48
C ASP A 831 -20.81 8.95 9.11
N MET A 832 -21.04 7.75 8.58
CA MET A 832 -20.59 7.37 7.24
C MET A 832 -21.22 8.25 6.15
N HIS A 833 -22.47 8.68 6.31
CA HIS A 833 -23.11 9.59 5.35
C HIS A 833 -22.43 10.96 5.32
N ASP A 834 -22.04 11.48 6.49
CA ASP A 834 -21.36 12.77 6.59
C ASP A 834 -19.91 12.69 6.10
N LEU A 835 -19.24 11.56 6.34
CA LEU A 835 -17.94 11.28 5.75
C LEU A 835 -18.02 11.24 4.21
N CYS A 836 -19.04 10.61 3.63
CA CYS A 836 -19.24 10.63 2.17
C CYS A 836 -19.42 12.04 1.61
N LYS A 837 -20.16 12.92 2.32
CA LYS A 837 -20.30 14.33 1.93
C LYS A 837 -18.97 15.09 1.97
N LEU A 838 -18.16 14.87 3.01
CA LEU A 838 -16.86 15.51 3.13
C LEU A 838 -15.92 15.13 1.96
N TYR A 839 -15.94 13.86 1.56
CA TYR A 839 -15.09 13.34 0.49
C TYR A 839 -15.71 13.42 -0.90
N GLU A 840 -16.92 13.96 -1.06
CA GLU A 840 -17.63 14.05 -2.35
C GLU A 840 -16.78 14.72 -3.44
N LYS A 841 -16.05 15.78 -3.07
CA LYS A 841 -15.14 16.53 -3.97
C LYS A 841 -13.68 16.06 -3.92
N ALA A 842 -13.33 15.19 -2.98
CA ALA A 842 -11.97 14.68 -2.74
C ALA A 842 -11.78 13.23 -3.24
N GLY A 843 -12.54 12.85 -4.28
CA GLY A 843 -12.44 11.55 -4.94
C GLY A 843 -13.48 10.52 -4.51
N ALA A 844 -14.46 10.90 -3.70
CA ALA A 844 -15.59 10.10 -3.18
C ALA A 844 -15.19 8.78 -2.49
N ILE A 845 -16.05 8.28 -1.61
CA ILE A 845 -15.88 6.97 -0.97
C ILE A 845 -16.88 6.01 -1.61
N ASN A 846 -16.38 4.96 -2.25
CA ASN A 846 -17.20 3.99 -2.98
C ASN A 846 -17.91 3.02 -2.01
N GLU A 847 -18.96 2.33 -2.47
CA GLU A 847 -19.77 1.44 -1.62
C GLU A 847 -18.94 0.33 -0.95
N SER A 848 -17.97 -0.25 -1.64
CA SER A 848 -17.09 -1.29 -1.07
C SER A 848 -16.17 -0.74 0.03
N GLU A 849 -15.68 0.49 -0.10
CA GLU A 849 -14.89 1.18 0.93
C GLU A 849 -15.76 1.52 2.15
N GLN A 850 -17.02 1.92 1.93
CA GLN A 850 -17.98 2.16 3.02
C GLN A 850 -18.22 0.86 3.82
N GLU A 851 -18.45 -0.25 3.11
CA GLU A 851 -18.59 -1.56 3.74
C GLU A 851 -17.34 -1.98 4.51
N GLU A 852 -16.14 -1.72 3.98
CA GLU A 852 -14.89 -1.98 4.70
C GLU A 852 -14.78 -1.14 5.98
N ILE A 853 -15.01 0.17 5.90
CA ILE A 853 -14.93 1.08 7.05
C ILE A 853 -15.91 0.67 8.15
N VAL A 854 -17.15 0.33 7.80
CA VAL A 854 -18.19 -0.05 8.77
C VAL A 854 -17.90 -1.40 9.42
N ASN A 855 -17.36 -2.36 8.67
CA ASN A 855 -17.09 -3.72 9.16
C ASN A 855 -15.71 -3.89 9.81
N ASN A 856 -14.85 -2.87 9.77
CA ASN A 856 -13.52 -2.92 10.37
C ASN A 856 -13.59 -3.15 11.90
N GLY A 857 -12.70 -4.01 12.39
CA GLY A 857 -12.51 -4.24 13.82
C GLY A 857 -11.76 -3.09 14.51
N ARG A 858 -11.72 -3.10 15.85
CA ARG A 858 -10.92 -2.15 16.64
C ARG A 858 -9.45 -2.22 16.23
N GLY A 859 -8.81 -1.05 16.05
CA GLY A 859 -7.40 -0.94 15.66
C GLY A 859 -7.13 -1.06 14.15
N ARG A 860 -8.15 -1.36 13.34
CA ARG A 860 -8.05 -1.33 11.88
C ARG A 860 -8.54 0.01 11.34
N ALA A 861 -7.72 0.67 10.53
CA ALA A 861 -8.03 1.93 9.89
C ALA A 861 -8.06 1.76 8.37
N PHE A 862 -9.01 2.41 7.70
CA PHE A 862 -8.94 2.64 6.27
C PHE A 862 -8.09 3.89 6.03
N VAL A 863 -6.96 3.73 5.36
CA VAL A 863 -5.96 4.78 5.20
C VAL A 863 -5.92 5.26 3.76
N VAL A 864 -6.12 6.56 3.59
CA VAL A 864 -5.99 7.28 2.32
C VAL A 864 -4.68 8.04 2.36
N THR A 865 -3.76 7.74 1.44
CA THR A 865 -2.52 8.51 1.27
C THR A 865 -2.55 9.40 0.05
N SER A 866 -3.39 9.07 -0.93
CA SER A 866 -3.70 9.85 -2.12
C SER A 866 -5.01 9.34 -2.73
N PRO A 867 -5.63 10.07 -3.69
CA PRO A 867 -6.81 9.59 -4.39
C PRO A 867 -6.62 8.22 -5.07
N SER A 868 -5.37 7.89 -5.46
CA SER A 868 -4.99 6.65 -6.15
C SER A 868 -4.40 5.58 -5.21
N SER A 869 -4.23 5.85 -3.92
CA SER A 869 -3.68 4.89 -2.96
C SER A 869 -4.44 4.93 -1.64
N ARG A 870 -5.27 3.90 -1.46
CA ARG A 870 -6.16 3.71 -0.31
C ARG A 870 -6.12 2.26 0.12
N THR A 871 -5.96 1.98 1.40
CA THR A 871 -5.86 0.60 1.89
C THR A 871 -6.26 0.46 3.34
N GLY A 872 -6.84 -0.68 3.70
CA GLY A 872 -7.08 -1.06 5.09
C GLY A 872 -5.78 -1.50 5.77
N ILE A 873 -5.48 -0.94 6.93
CA ILE A 873 -4.29 -1.21 7.73
C ILE A 873 -4.70 -1.60 9.14
N ASN A 874 -4.18 -2.71 9.64
CA ASN A 874 -4.19 -3.04 11.06
C ASN A 874 -3.01 -2.33 11.72
N ILE A 875 -3.30 -1.34 12.56
CA ILE A 875 -2.27 -0.57 13.25
C ILE A 875 -1.68 -1.45 14.36
N THR A 876 -0.36 -1.55 14.40
CA THR A 876 0.36 -2.33 15.41
C THR A 876 1.54 -1.53 15.94
N ALA A 877 1.68 -1.46 17.25
CA ALA A 877 2.87 -0.98 17.93
C ALA A 877 3.65 -2.15 18.53
N SER A 878 4.92 -1.92 18.81
CA SER A 878 5.75 -2.88 19.54
C SER A 878 5.40 -2.90 21.02
N GLN A 879 5.81 -3.96 21.72
CA GLN A 879 5.59 -4.03 23.17
C GLN A 879 6.33 -2.92 23.92
N ASP A 880 7.52 -2.54 23.45
CA ASP A 880 8.30 -1.46 24.07
C ASP A 880 7.68 -0.09 23.79
N MET A 881 7.13 0.13 22.60
CA MET A 881 6.38 1.34 22.28
C MET A 881 5.06 1.42 23.06
N GLU A 882 4.34 0.30 23.23
CA GLU A 882 3.11 0.27 24.02
C GLU A 882 3.34 0.63 25.49
N ARG A 883 4.50 0.27 26.06
CA ARG A 883 4.88 0.69 27.41
C ARG A 883 5.00 2.21 27.55
N LEU A 884 5.35 2.92 26.46
CA LEU A 884 5.42 4.38 26.47
C LEU A 884 4.04 5.03 26.60
N PHE A 885 2.95 4.33 26.25
CA PHE A 885 1.61 4.93 26.19
C PHE A 885 0.97 5.09 27.57
N THR A 886 1.50 4.41 28.58
CA THR A 886 0.97 4.35 29.95
C THR A 886 2.03 4.80 30.97
N VAL A 887 1.57 5.22 32.14
CA VAL A 887 2.42 5.66 33.27
C VAL A 887 2.89 4.47 34.09
#